data_AF-A0A1M2VJS4-F1
#
_entry.id   AF-A0A1M2VJS4-F1
#
_cell.length_a   1.000
_cell.length_b   1.000
_cell.length_c   1.000
_cell.angle_alpha   90.00
_cell.angle_beta   90.00
_cell.angle_gamma   90.00
#
_symmetry.space_group_name_H-M   'P 1'
#
loop_
_entity.id
_entity.type
_entity.pdbx_description
1 polymer ?
#
loop_
_entity_poly.entity_id
_entity_poly.type
_entity_poly.pdbx_seq_one_letter_code
_entity_poly.pdbx_strand_id
1 'polypeptide(L)'
;MLFQRLAIGIFAGVTASATALFDRNLAYSSPFVKNPQLSHNTRALQARHFDFVKRQLSDTQSSDGFKDEHYPTFYGGDFSNSLFIYNGGINFTHSVASGDPLHDSVLLWTRAAPLGHPEESIPLCVSFKIFDNPELRGRPLDAGDAFTSYDVDFTLKVEATNLKPDTTYWFQFADCTDPETVSPVGRTRTISSPDTPAHLVNGGKPLTLAVFSCARYQDGYFNAYGVAAHNTSADIFVHLGDYIYESLGDGAAIGRETLGRELATIEDYRGRLSQYRTDDDHEVADQAWKAGTADSNDTTIGCSFSPSGACFTDRKLAAVRAYHEWMPIRQVDPDDKLRVWRNIQIGKLLDLTMLDTLIDSIADEKERSLMGAPQEAWFYNTLSASKQRGAIWRIVGQQIVFTQIDLTTGFDVDAWDGYRANRNRVLDHLYDNEISNTIILAGDSHANWASDLARPNDTITYDPLTGHGAIGVEFAGTAVSSTSTFGAGILPDAANEISRNYVRDNVDLQWSEGSYRGFFTLTLDTKTTTATYYAMRNGDPFHDSVLLWTRAVPIGTALPSDVSIPVCVSFKIFNNAQLSGRPVDSGDAFTSYDVDFTLKVEATSLTPDTKYWFQFADCTNPKTVSPIGATRTISTPDTPAHLVNGGKPLELAVFSCSQYQAGYFNAYGVAAHNTSADIFVHLGDYIYESLGSGAKIGRKTLGRELATIADYRLRLNQYRTDVSLRDAHIKAPWISVWVSDDHEVADQSWKAGTANSNDSAVGCSFSPSGACFTDRKLAAVRAYHEWMPIRQVDPDDKLRIWRNFQIGKLLDLTMLDTRQYDRDITDLYYNTVIDSIADETDRSLMGPSQETWFFDTLSASKQRGAIWRVVGQQIVFTQLNETSGFDVDAWDGYRANRARVLNHLYNNKISDTLILSGDSHANWVSDLAHPNDTITYDPITGKGAIGVEFAGTAVTSGSAFGTNIQPAAADVISQNYVQINKDLQWSEGSYRGFFTLTLNTTTATATYYAMRNISNANLDAFASATFVVEAGANKLSRPVAGGKVFAGALKVQG
;
A
#
# COMPACT_ATOMS: atom_id res chain seq x y z
N MET A 1 -22.10 43.73 55.67
CA MET A 1 -22.12 42.28 56.03
C MET A 1 -23.04 41.44 55.14
N LEU A 2 -24.17 41.94 54.60
CA LEU A 2 -25.01 41.17 53.65
C LEU A 2 -24.37 40.98 52.26
N PHE A 3 -23.66 41.99 51.74
CA PHE A 3 -22.94 41.91 50.45
C PHE A 3 -21.78 40.91 50.44
N GLN A 4 -21.13 40.69 51.59
CA GLN A 4 -20.00 39.76 51.71
C GLN A 4 -20.47 38.29 51.74
N ARG A 5 -21.68 38.01 52.23
CA ARG A 5 -22.27 36.67 52.19
C ARG A 5 -22.86 36.31 50.83
N LEU A 6 -23.37 37.31 50.08
CA LEU A 6 -23.84 37.10 48.70
C LEU A 6 -22.67 36.84 47.72
N ALA A 7 -21.57 37.58 47.86
CA ALA A 7 -20.38 37.39 47.03
C ALA A 7 -19.72 36.00 47.23
N ILE A 8 -19.71 35.47 48.47
CA ILE A 8 -19.17 34.13 48.76
C ILE A 8 -20.07 33.02 48.21
N GLY A 9 -21.40 33.22 48.20
CA GLY A 9 -22.35 32.27 47.60
C GLY A 9 -22.30 32.23 46.07
N ILE A 10 -22.07 33.38 45.42
CA ILE A 10 -21.91 33.47 43.95
C ILE A 10 -20.55 32.91 43.52
N PHE A 11 -19.47 33.17 44.27
CA PHE A 11 -18.16 32.57 44.00
C PHE A 11 -18.17 31.05 44.14
N ALA A 12 -18.84 30.49 45.15
CA ALA A 12 -18.96 29.05 45.34
C ALA A 12 -19.78 28.35 44.23
N GLY A 13 -20.83 29.01 43.72
CA GLY A 13 -21.64 28.51 42.60
C GLY A 13 -20.91 28.54 41.25
N VAL A 14 -20.16 29.60 40.96
CA VAL A 14 -19.33 29.72 39.75
C VAL A 14 -18.15 28.73 39.77
N THR A 15 -17.58 28.45 40.94
CA THR A 15 -16.56 27.41 41.10
C THR A 15 -17.11 25.98 40.97
N ALA A 16 -18.40 25.74 41.10
CA ALA A 16 -18.97 24.39 40.92
C ALA A 16 -19.27 24.06 39.45
N SER A 17 -19.73 25.06 38.67
CA SER A 17 -20.14 24.87 37.28
C SER A 17 -18.97 24.71 36.29
N ALA A 18 -17.83 25.37 36.51
CA ALA A 18 -16.67 25.22 35.60
C ALA A 18 -15.90 23.90 35.84
N THR A 19 -15.87 23.38 37.08
CA THR A 19 -15.41 22.00 37.34
C THR A 19 -16.25 20.99 36.61
N ALA A 20 -17.58 21.18 36.54
CA ALA A 20 -18.46 20.25 35.85
C ALA A 20 -18.14 20.12 34.36
N LEU A 21 -17.64 21.17 33.70
CA LEU A 21 -17.25 21.13 32.28
C LEU A 21 -15.92 20.41 32.04
N PHE A 22 -14.96 20.52 32.97
CA PHE A 22 -13.74 19.70 32.94
C PHE A 22 -14.02 18.25 33.34
N ASP A 23 -14.85 18.02 34.36
CA ASP A 23 -15.23 16.69 34.85
C ASP A 23 -16.05 15.92 33.81
N ARG A 24 -16.79 16.62 32.92
CA ARG A 24 -17.50 16.00 31.79
C ARG A 24 -16.55 15.45 30.71
N ASN A 25 -15.34 16.00 30.61
CA ASN A 25 -14.31 15.43 29.73
C ASN A 25 -13.58 14.30 30.47
N LEU A 26 -13.95 13.07 30.13
CA LEU A 26 -13.42 11.84 30.70
C LEU A 26 -11.92 11.64 30.44
N ALA A 27 -11.29 12.42 29.55
CA ALA A 27 -9.84 12.44 29.42
C ALA A 27 -9.14 12.91 30.71
N TYR A 28 -9.78 13.79 31.50
CA TYR A 28 -9.25 14.23 32.80
C TYR A 28 -9.44 13.21 33.92
N SER A 29 -10.27 12.19 33.71
CA SER A 29 -10.42 11.07 34.65
C SER A 29 -9.20 10.15 34.52
N SER A 30 -8.02 10.67 34.89
CA SER A 30 -6.76 9.96 34.82
C SER A 30 -6.68 8.88 35.91
N PRO A 31 -6.08 7.72 35.60
CA PRO A 31 -5.93 6.63 36.55
C PRO A 31 -4.96 6.91 37.71
N PHE A 32 -4.24 8.04 37.70
CA PHE A 32 -3.06 8.23 38.53
C PHE A 32 -3.19 9.17 39.75
N VAL A 33 -4.35 9.27 40.40
CA VAL A 33 -4.63 10.27 41.48
C VAL A 33 -3.59 10.31 42.63
N LYS A 34 -2.85 9.21 42.87
CA LYS A 34 -1.76 9.14 43.87
C LYS A 34 -0.39 9.61 43.37
N ASN A 35 -0.23 9.86 42.07
CA ASN A 35 0.96 10.39 41.40
C ASN A 35 0.65 11.76 40.77
N PRO A 36 0.89 12.87 41.49
CA PRO A 36 0.51 14.22 41.04
C PRO A 36 1.10 14.63 39.68
N GLN A 37 2.23 14.04 39.30
CA GLN A 37 2.92 14.26 38.02
C GLN A 37 2.13 13.70 36.80
N LEU A 38 1.24 12.73 37.03
CA LEU A 38 0.54 11.96 36.00
C LEU A 38 -1.01 12.05 36.10
N SER A 39 -1.52 12.76 37.12
CA SER A 39 -2.96 12.93 37.35
C SER A 39 -3.43 14.35 37.11
N HIS A 40 -4.68 14.49 36.66
CA HIS A 40 -5.33 15.78 36.58
C HIS A 40 -6.24 16.01 37.78
N ASN A 41 -5.94 17.04 38.56
CA ASN A 41 -6.87 17.56 39.55
C ASN A 41 -7.67 18.69 38.89
N THR A 42 -8.89 18.40 38.45
CA THR A 42 -9.79 19.35 37.79
C THR A 42 -10.04 20.59 38.64
N ARG A 43 -10.04 20.47 39.97
CA ARG A 43 -10.11 21.62 40.89
C ARG A 43 -8.85 22.48 40.89
N ALA A 44 -7.67 21.88 40.77
CA ALA A 44 -6.42 22.63 40.67
C ALA A 44 -6.29 23.33 39.31
N LEU A 45 -6.70 22.65 38.23
CA LEU A 45 -6.80 23.21 36.88
C LEU A 45 -7.68 24.45 36.86
N GLN A 46 -8.86 24.31 37.46
CA GLN A 46 -9.79 25.41 37.61
C GLN A 46 -9.22 26.56 38.47
N ALA A 47 -8.48 26.26 39.54
CA ALA A 47 -7.83 27.29 40.34
C ALA A 47 -6.78 28.08 39.54
N ARG A 48 -5.96 27.40 38.71
CA ARG A 48 -5.01 28.07 37.79
C ARG A 48 -5.73 28.96 36.80
N HIS A 49 -6.82 28.47 36.24
CA HIS A 49 -7.67 29.23 35.33
C HIS A 49 -8.23 30.48 36.02
N PHE A 50 -8.78 30.35 37.23
CA PHE A 50 -9.28 31.51 37.99
C PHE A 50 -8.20 32.53 38.32
N ASP A 51 -6.99 32.10 38.63
CA ASP A 51 -5.88 33.02 38.91
C ASP A 51 -5.40 33.73 37.63
N PHE A 52 -5.41 33.07 36.47
CA PHE A 52 -5.25 33.73 35.18
C PHE A 52 -6.32 34.80 34.93
N VAL A 53 -7.60 34.46 35.13
CA VAL A 53 -8.73 35.39 34.99
C VAL A 53 -8.55 36.60 35.93
N LYS A 54 -8.18 36.38 37.18
CA LYS A 54 -7.89 37.47 38.13
C LYS A 54 -6.75 38.37 37.67
N ARG A 55 -5.67 37.81 37.13
CA ARG A 55 -4.53 38.59 36.61
C ARG A 55 -4.94 39.47 35.42
N GLN A 56 -5.69 38.92 34.47
CA GLN A 56 -6.22 39.68 33.32
C GLN A 56 -7.16 40.80 33.77
N LEU A 57 -7.99 40.56 34.79
CA LEU A 57 -8.86 41.58 35.39
C LEU A 57 -8.09 42.63 36.20
N SER A 58 -6.91 42.31 36.73
CA SER A 58 -6.06 43.28 37.44
C SER A 58 -5.22 44.14 36.49
N ASP A 59 -4.76 43.58 35.37
CA ASP A 59 -4.01 44.32 34.34
C ASP A 59 -4.90 45.26 33.53
N THR A 60 -6.19 44.95 33.40
CA THR A 60 -7.18 45.83 32.74
C THR A 60 -7.68 46.98 33.62
N GLN A 61 -7.33 47.02 34.92
CA GLN A 61 -7.70 48.14 35.81
C GLN A 61 -6.83 49.41 35.67
N SER A 62 -5.82 49.46 34.79
CA SER A 62 -4.98 50.66 34.63
C SER A 62 -5.31 51.60 33.46
N SER A 63 -6.33 51.32 32.64
CA SER A 63 -6.80 52.31 31.65
C SER A 63 -8.24 52.03 31.23
N ASP A 64 -9.14 52.88 31.72
CA ASP A 64 -10.59 52.97 31.46
C ASP A 64 -11.47 51.86 32.06
N GLY A 65 -12.38 52.31 32.94
CA GLY A 65 -13.17 51.49 33.83
C GLY A 65 -14.00 50.40 33.14
N PHE A 66 -13.82 49.17 33.62
CA PHE A 66 -14.68 48.03 33.31
C PHE A 66 -16.09 48.31 33.86
N LYS A 67 -17.05 48.60 32.98
CA LYS A 67 -18.47 48.59 33.32
C LYS A 67 -18.97 47.15 33.26
N ASP A 68 -19.13 46.58 34.45
CA ASP A 68 -19.80 45.32 34.73
C ASP A 68 -21.25 45.35 34.25
N GLU A 69 -21.60 44.57 33.21
CA GLU A 69 -22.98 44.07 32.98
C GLU A 69 -23.09 42.68 32.32
N HIS A 70 -22.01 41.99 31.92
CA HIS A 70 -22.08 40.60 31.41
C HIS A 70 -20.93 39.76 31.96
N TYR A 71 -21.02 39.37 33.23
CA TYR A 71 -20.41 38.09 33.64
C TYR A 71 -21.24 37.01 32.94
N PRO A 72 -20.69 36.18 32.03
CA PRO A 72 -21.37 34.98 31.59
C PRO A 72 -21.49 34.13 32.85
N THR A 73 -22.67 34.11 33.45
CA THR A 73 -23.02 33.03 34.36
C THR A 73 -22.75 31.75 33.59
N PHE A 74 -21.96 30.83 34.16
CA PHE A 74 -21.53 29.52 33.61
C PHE A 74 -22.70 28.55 33.28
N TYR A 75 -23.86 29.08 32.89
CA TYR A 75 -25.08 28.40 32.52
C TYR A 75 -25.34 28.64 31.03
N GLY A 76 -24.83 27.76 30.16
CA GLY A 76 -25.25 27.65 28.75
C GLY A 76 -25.27 28.95 27.94
N GLY A 77 -24.28 29.83 28.16
CA GLY A 77 -24.19 31.13 27.49
C GLY A 77 -23.31 31.08 26.24
N ASP A 78 -23.58 31.99 25.30
CA ASP A 78 -22.77 32.26 24.12
C ASP A 78 -21.31 32.58 24.52
N PHE A 79 -20.39 31.68 24.17
CA PHE A 79 -18.97 31.79 24.51
C PHE A 79 -18.14 32.58 23.47
N SER A 80 -18.76 33.06 22.39
CA SER A 80 -18.09 33.75 21.27
C SER A 80 -17.29 34.99 21.69
N ASN A 81 -17.69 35.66 22.79
CA ASN A 81 -17.03 36.86 23.31
C ASN A 81 -16.34 36.65 24.67
N SER A 82 -16.11 35.40 25.10
CA SER A 82 -15.48 35.11 26.38
C SER A 82 -13.98 35.38 26.33
N LEU A 83 -13.48 36.32 27.15
CA LEU A 83 -12.04 36.58 27.33
C LEU A 83 -11.30 35.46 28.10
N PHE A 84 -12.04 34.45 28.56
CA PHE A 84 -11.54 33.42 29.48
C PHE A 84 -11.56 32.02 28.85
N ILE A 85 -12.06 31.88 27.63
CA ILE A 85 -11.99 30.65 26.84
C ILE A 85 -11.18 30.98 25.60
N TYR A 86 -10.41 30.03 25.12
CA TYR A 86 -9.65 30.24 23.90
C TYR A 86 -10.60 30.51 22.72
N ASN A 87 -10.43 31.66 22.07
CA ASN A 87 -11.23 32.12 20.94
C ASN A 87 -10.38 32.34 19.67
N GLY A 88 -9.15 31.80 19.66
CA GLY A 88 -8.24 31.88 18.51
C GLY A 88 -8.57 30.89 17.38
N GLY A 89 -9.68 30.15 17.50
CA GLY A 89 -10.13 29.12 16.57
C GLY A 89 -9.48 27.76 16.81
N ILE A 90 -10.25 26.69 16.65
CA ILE A 90 -9.78 25.31 16.80
C ILE A 90 -9.79 24.58 15.45
N ASN A 91 -9.04 23.48 15.35
CA ASN A 91 -9.05 22.57 14.22
C ASN A 91 -9.11 21.12 14.72
N PHE A 92 -9.94 20.30 14.08
CA PHE A 92 -10.11 18.89 14.39
C PHE A 92 -9.12 18.06 13.57
N THR A 93 -7.84 18.08 13.96
CA THR A 93 -6.71 17.53 13.17
C THR A 93 -6.62 16.00 13.12
N HIS A 94 -7.40 15.29 13.95
CA HIS A 94 -7.32 13.83 14.11
C HIS A 94 -8.70 13.19 14.05
N SER A 95 -9.59 13.79 13.27
CA SER A 95 -10.97 13.35 13.05
C SER A 95 -11.75 13.08 14.36
N VAL A 96 -12.71 12.17 14.30
CA VAL A 96 -13.55 11.75 15.44
C VAL A 96 -13.53 10.23 15.59
N ALA A 97 -13.69 9.74 16.83
CA ALA A 97 -13.79 8.32 17.12
C ALA A 97 -14.93 8.00 18.10
N SER A 98 -15.41 6.75 18.09
CA SER A 98 -16.33 6.24 19.10
C SER A 98 -15.98 4.83 19.56
N GLY A 99 -16.28 4.50 20.81
CA GLY A 99 -15.88 3.21 21.39
C GLY A 99 -16.59 2.85 22.69
N ASP A 100 -16.31 1.62 23.15
CA ASP A 100 -16.90 0.99 24.34
C ASP A 100 -18.42 1.26 24.46
N PRO A 101 -19.23 0.74 23.52
CA PRO A 101 -20.67 0.94 23.55
C PRO A 101 -21.29 0.21 24.74
N LEU A 102 -22.35 0.79 25.27
CA LEU A 102 -23.34 0.10 26.06
C LEU A 102 -24.65 0.04 25.26
N HIS A 103 -25.66 -0.57 25.85
CA HIS A 103 -26.97 -0.66 25.22
C HIS A 103 -27.71 0.68 25.24
N ASP A 104 -27.29 1.62 26.08
CA ASP A 104 -27.93 2.91 26.32
C ASP A 104 -26.97 4.12 26.23
N SER A 105 -25.66 3.87 26.08
CA SER A 105 -24.66 4.94 25.96
C SER A 105 -23.46 4.54 25.10
N VAL A 106 -22.67 5.51 24.65
CA VAL A 106 -21.43 5.28 23.89
C VAL A 106 -20.42 6.39 24.17
N LEU A 107 -19.13 6.08 24.15
CA LEU A 107 -18.08 7.09 24.25
C LEU A 107 -17.82 7.71 22.89
N LEU A 108 -17.72 9.04 22.87
CA LEU A 108 -17.32 9.85 21.74
C LEU A 108 -15.99 10.52 22.05
N TRP A 109 -15.09 10.56 21.07
CA TRP A 109 -13.75 11.09 21.22
C TRP A 109 -13.36 11.99 20.04
N THR A 110 -12.59 13.03 20.30
CA THR A 110 -11.93 13.88 19.28
C THR A 110 -10.71 14.58 19.88
N ARG A 111 -9.81 15.10 19.05
CA ARG A 111 -8.79 16.08 19.46
C ARG A 111 -9.07 17.44 18.83
N ALA A 112 -9.21 18.48 19.65
CA ALA A 112 -9.51 19.84 19.21
C ALA A 112 -8.25 20.72 19.33
N ALA A 113 -7.41 20.72 18.30
CA ALA A 113 -6.14 21.42 18.31
C ALA A 113 -6.34 22.94 18.13
N PRO A 114 -5.78 23.81 19.00
CA PRO A 114 -5.86 25.26 18.80
C PRO A 114 -5.05 25.71 17.57
N LEU A 115 -5.55 26.70 16.81
CA LEU A 115 -4.87 27.30 15.65
C LEU A 115 -3.69 28.22 16.03
N GLY A 116 -3.46 28.46 17.32
CA GLY A 116 -2.33 29.18 17.87
C GLY A 116 -1.78 28.52 19.13
N HIS A 117 -0.91 29.21 19.86
CA HIS A 117 -0.36 28.73 21.13
C HIS A 117 -1.12 29.35 22.31
N PRO A 118 -2.25 28.76 22.77
CA PRO A 118 -2.89 29.23 23.99
C PRO A 118 -1.91 29.09 25.15
N GLU A 119 -1.97 30.06 26.08
CA GLU A 119 -1.32 29.87 27.37
C GLU A 119 -1.93 28.62 28.04
N GLU A 120 -1.11 27.77 28.66
CA GLU A 120 -1.52 26.46 29.20
C GLU A 120 -2.72 26.52 30.17
N SER A 121 -2.99 27.71 30.73
CA SER A 121 -4.07 27.97 31.69
C SER A 121 -5.41 28.35 31.04
N ILE A 122 -5.48 28.45 29.71
CA ILE A 122 -6.70 28.81 28.97
C ILE A 122 -7.37 27.53 28.44
N PRO A 123 -8.60 27.21 28.90
CA PRO A 123 -9.35 26.08 28.37
C PRO A 123 -9.96 26.37 26.99
N LEU A 124 -10.13 25.29 26.22
CA LEU A 124 -10.92 25.24 25.00
C LEU A 124 -12.29 24.64 25.32
N CYS A 125 -13.36 25.23 24.79
CA CYS A 125 -14.71 24.69 24.89
C CYS A 125 -15.08 23.97 23.61
N VAL A 126 -15.53 22.73 23.74
CA VAL A 126 -16.01 21.92 22.63
C VAL A 126 -17.40 21.40 22.96
N SER A 127 -18.33 21.59 22.04
CA SER A 127 -19.69 21.07 22.12
C SER A 127 -19.80 19.77 21.32
N PHE A 128 -20.62 18.83 21.78
CA PHE A 128 -20.96 17.62 21.04
C PHE A 128 -22.46 17.48 20.86
N LYS A 129 -22.88 16.85 19.77
CA LYS A 129 -24.28 16.55 19.46
C LYS A 129 -24.38 15.17 18.83
N ILE A 130 -25.41 14.40 19.21
CA ILE A 130 -25.73 13.09 18.62
C ILE A 130 -27.16 13.03 18.08
N PHE A 131 -27.33 12.41 16.92
CA PHE A 131 -28.56 12.35 16.14
C PHE A 131 -28.84 10.91 15.67
N ASP A 132 -30.10 10.63 15.37
CA ASP A 132 -30.58 9.38 14.78
C ASP A 132 -30.62 9.38 13.24
N ASN A 133 -30.08 10.43 12.61
CA ASN A 133 -30.08 10.62 11.17
C ASN A 133 -28.74 11.16 10.66
N PRO A 134 -28.31 10.76 9.46
CA PRO A 134 -27.04 11.19 8.88
C PRO A 134 -27.03 12.68 8.48
N GLU A 135 -28.19 13.30 8.27
CA GLU A 135 -28.25 14.73 7.89
C GLU A 135 -28.07 15.68 9.08
N LEU A 136 -27.94 15.17 10.32
CA LEU A 136 -27.84 15.94 11.56
C LEU A 136 -28.98 16.96 11.74
N ARG A 137 -30.19 16.59 11.30
CA ARG A 137 -31.38 17.45 11.34
C ARG A 137 -32.26 17.15 12.54
N GLY A 138 -32.93 18.19 13.02
CA GLY A 138 -33.89 18.09 14.12
C GLY A 138 -33.25 18.33 15.49
N ARG A 139 -33.92 17.86 16.54
CA ARG A 139 -33.42 18.00 17.91
C ARG A 139 -32.41 16.88 18.20
N PRO A 140 -31.18 17.18 18.66
CA PRO A 140 -30.23 16.15 19.05
C PRO A 140 -30.78 15.33 20.22
N LEU A 141 -30.45 14.04 20.25
CA LEU A 141 -30.86 13.11 21.30
C LEU A 141 -30.12 13.39 22.62
N ASP A 142 -28.83 13.67 22.51
CA ASP A 142 -27.99 14.16 23.60
C ASP A 142 -27.06 15.25 23.05
N ALA A 143 -26.73 16.21 23.88
CA ALA A 143 -25.83 17.30 23.53
C ALA A 143 -25.20 17.94 24.77
N GLY A 144 -24.06 18.58 24.55
CA GLY A 144 -23.63 19.67 25.42
C GLY A 144 -22.14 19.93 25.35
N ASP A 145 -21.69 20.73 26.32
CA ASP A 145 -20.37 21.34 26.27
C ASP A 145 -19.44 20.70 27.29
N ALA A 146 -18.17 20.60 26.92
CA ALA A 146 -17.09 20.12 27.77
C ALA A 146 -15.81 20.91 27.49
N PHE A 147 -14.96 21.04 28.52
CA PHE A 147 -13.69 21.75 28.40
C PHE A 147 -12.53 20.79 28.15
N THR A 148 -11.56 21.23 27.37
CA THR A 148 -10.27 20.56 27.18
C THR A 148 -9.12 21.57 27.27
N SER A 149 -7.90 21.10 27.50
CA SER A 149 -6.71 21.92 27.71
C SER A 149 -5.45 21.15 27.33
N TYR A 150 -4.31 21.86 27.34
CA TYR A 150 -2.98 21.30 27.13
C TYR A 150 -2.68 20.09 28.04
N ASP A 151 -3.23 20.08 29.25
CA ASP A 151 -3.02 19.02 30.23
C ASP A 151 -3.39 17.62 29.71
N VAL A 152 -4.39 17.51 28.83
CA VAL A 152 -4.83 16.26 28.16
C VAL A 152 -4.60 16.31 26.65
N ASP A 153 -3.65 17.14 26.19
CA ASP A 153 -3.35 17.37 24.78
C ASP A 153 -4.56 17.76 23.92
N PHE A 154 -5.45 18.56 24.52
CA PHE A 154 -6.69 19.03 23.89
C PHE A 154 -7.61 17.90 23.39
N THR A 155 -7.44 16.69 23.92
CA THR A 155 -8.36 15.57 23.66
C THR A 155 -9.66 15.77 24.43
N LEU A 156 -10.76 15.36 23.82
CA LEU A 156 -12.09 15.40 24.40
C LEU A 156 -12.69 14.02 24.34
N LYS A 157 -13.07 13.48 25.51
CA LYS A 157 -13.77 12.21 25.65
C LYS A 157 -15.06 12.42 26.43
N VAL A 158 -16.20 12.13 25.83
CA VAL A 158 -17.52 12.34 26.44
C VAL A 158 -18.39 11.11 26.28
N GLU A 159 -19.27 10.88 27.24
CA GLU A 159 -20.27 9.80 27.17
C GLU A 159 -21.61 10.37 26.70
N ALA A 160 -22.10 9.89 25.56
CA ALA A 160 -23.46 10.18 25.09
C ALA A 160 -24.43 9.16 25.68
N THR A 161 -25.49 9.62 26.32
CA THR A 161 -26.43 8.79 27.09
C THR A 161 -27.86 8.86 26.53
N ASN A 162 -28.79 8.08 27.11
CA ASN A 162 -30.20 8.02 26.69
C ASN A 162 -30.42 7.52 25.26
N LEU A 163 -29.52 6.65 24.79
CA LEU A 163 -29.60 6.02 23.48
C LEU A 163 -30.45 4.74 23.54
N LYS A 164 -31.01 4.34 22.40
CA LYS A 164 -31.74 3.08 22.28
C LYS A 164 -30.75 1.95 21.99
N PRO A 165 -30.99 0.72 22.49
CA PRO A 165 -30.19 -0.44 22.15
C PRO A 165 -30.19 -0.75 20.65
N ASP A 166 -29.13 -1.38 20.17
CA ASP A 166 -28.98 -1.89 18.80
C ASP A 166 -29.32 -0.87 17.69
N THR A 167 -28.95 0.40 17.91
CA THR A 167 -29.33 1.52 17.02
C THR A 167 -28.09 2.26 16.53
N THR A 168 -28.07 2.62 15.24
CA THR A 168 -27.02 3.44 14.63
C THR A 168 -27.29 4.92 14.85
N TYR A 169 -26.26 5.68 15.19
CA TYR A 169 -26.29 7.10 15.47
C TYR A 169 -25.18 7.84 14.74
N TRP A 170 -25.37 9.15 14.56
CA TRP A 170 -24.39 10.06 13.97
C TRP A 170 -24.08 11.19 14.94
N PHE A 171 -22.81 11.54 15.08
CA PHE A 171 -22.37 12.56 16.02
C PHE A 171 -21.39 13.53 15.39
N GLN A 172 -21.32 14.73 15.95
CA GLN A 172 -20.42 15.78 15.51
C GLN A 172 -20.00 16.66 16.69
N PHE A 173 -18.76 17.14 16.67
CA PHE A 173 -18.25 18.15 17.58
C PHE A 173 -18.18 19.52 16.92
N ALA A 174 -18.31 20.58 17.70
CA ALA A 174 -18.18 21.95 17.22
C ALA A 174 -17.50 22.84 18.27
N ASP A 175 -16.79 23.86 17.81
CA ASP A 175 -16.26 24.90 18.69
C ASP A 175 -17.43 25.66 19.36
N CYS A 176 -17.35 25.85 20.68
CA CYS A 176 -18.36 26.65 21.38
C CYS A 176 -18.28 28.15 21.02
N THR A 177 -17.12 28.62 20.55
CA THR A 177 -16.86 30.02 20.21
C THR A 177 -17.17 30.35 18.76
N ASP A 178 -17.05 29.36 17.86
CA ASP A 178 -17.43 29.44 16.45
C ASP A 178 -18.17 28.16 16.00
N PRO A 179 -19.51 28.13 16.09
CA PRO A 179 -20.30 26.96 15.72
C PRO A 179 -20.20 26.52 14.25
N GLU A 180 -19.63 27.34 13.35
CA GLU A 180 -19.35 26.96 11.96
C GLU A 180 -18.10 26.07 11.86
N THR A 181 -17.21 26.12 12.86
CA THR A 181 -16.04 25.25 12.97
C THR A 181 -16.45 23.90 13.58
N VAL A 182 -16.70 22.93 12.70
CA VAL A 182 -17.24 21.60 13.05
C VAL A 182 -16.27 20.47 12.68
N SER A 183 -16.35 19.37 13.42
CA SER A 183 -15.63 18.13 13.11
C SER A 183 -16.27 17.39 11.92
N PRO A 184 -15.57 16.41 11.33
CA PRO A 184 -16.22 15.39 10.51
C PRO A 184 -17.37 14.71 11.26
N VAL A 185 -18.35 14.20 10.51
CA VAL A 185 -19.50 13.49 11.08
C VAL A 185 -19.09 12.04 11.37
N GLY A 186 -19.09 11.67 12.65
CA GLY A 186 -18.83 10.30 13.08
C GLY A 186 -20.08 9.45 13.06
N ARG A 187 -19.92 8.14 12.80
CA ARG A 187 -21.00 7.15 12.90
C ARG A 187 -20.71 6.20 14.06
N THR A 188 -21.74 5.85 14.83
CA THR A 188 -21.60 4.93 15.95
C THR A 188 -22.82 4.04 16.10
N ARG A 189 -22.73 3.00 16.94
CA ARG A 189 -23.82 2.06 17.19
C ARG A 189 -23.79 1.57 18.63
N THR A 190 -24.95 1.57 19.27
CA THR A 190 -25.16 0.94 20.58
C THR A 190 -25.31 -0.57 20.45
N ILE A 191 -24.91 -1.32 21.47
CA ILE A 191 -25.06 -2.78 21.48
C ILE A 191 -26.47 -3.20 21.89
N SER A 192 -26.82 -4.47 21.63
CA SER A 192 -28.06 -5.05 22.16
C SER A 192 -28.00 -5.15 23.69
N SER A 193 -29.13 -4.94 24.36
CA SER A 193 -29.24 -5.15 25.81
C SER A 193 -28.86 -6.59 26.17
N PRO A 194 -28.18 -6.85 27.31
CA PRO A 194 -27.70 -8.18 27.67
C PRO A 194 -28.76 -9.29 27.65
N ASP A 195 -30.03 -8.96 27.92
CA ASP A 195 -31.13 -9.94 27.95
C ASP A 195 -31.76 -10.22 26.57
N THR A 196 -31.34 -9.51 25.52
CA THR A 196 -31.88 -9.65 24.16
C THR A 196 -31.65 -11.08 23.64
N PRO A 197 -32.71 -11.81 23.20
CA PRO A 197 -32.56 -13.13 22.61
C PRO A 197 -31.60 -13.13 21.42
N ALA A 198 -30.75 -14.16 21.31
CA ALA A 198 -29.67 -14.19 20.31
C ALA A 198 -30.13 -13.98 18.86
N HIS A 199 -31.31 -14.49 18.49
CA HIS A 199 -31.89 -14.36 17.14
C HIS A 199 -32.44 -12.95 16.83
N LEU A 200 -32.48 -12.05 17.80
CA LEU A 200 -32.90 -10.65 17.65
C LEU A 200 -31.73 -9.66 17.70
N VAL A 201 -30.54 -10.12 18.04
CA VAL A 201 -29.32 -9.30 18.05
C VAL A 201 -29.03 -8.84 16.61
N ASN A 202 -28.56 -7.60 16.46
CA ASN A 202 -28.29 -6.96 15.16
C ASN A 202 -29.51 -6.97 14.22
N GLY A 203 -30.71 -6.74 14.76
CA GLY A 203 -31.97 -6.83 14.02
C GLY A 203 -32.25 -8.19 13.38
N GLY A 204 -31.67 -9.27 13.92
CA GLY A 204 -31.78 -10.64 13.41
C GLY A 204 -30.86 -10.97 12.22
N LYS A 205 -29.86 -10.12 11.97
CA LYS A 205 -28.79 -10.38 10.98
C LYS A 205 -27.53 -10.92 11.69
N PRO A 206 -26.64 -11.61 10.97
CA PRO A 206 -25.34 -11.97 11.52
C PRO A 206 -24.55 -10.75 11.99
N LEU A 207 -23.86 -10.84 13.13
CA LEU A 207 -23.00 -9.79 13.67
C LEU A 207 -21.59 -9.94 13.12
N THR A 208 -21.00 -8.90 12.53
CA THR A 208 -19.65 -8.98 11.95
C THR A 208 -18.64 -8.14 12.74
N LEU A 209 -17.58 -8.77 13.25
CA LEU A 209 -16.44 -8.11 13.90
C LEU A 209 -15.26 -8.04 12.93
N ALA A 210 -14.68 -6.89 12.66
CA ALA A 210 -13.39 -6.76 11.98
C ALA A 210 -12.28 -6.69 13.03
N VAL A 211 -11.22 -7.50 12.89
CA VAL A 211 -10.17 -7.65 13.90
C VAL A 211 -8.83 -7.22 13.31
N PHE A 212 -8.10 -6.39 14.05
CA PHE A 212 -6.83 -5.79 13.65
C PHE A 212 -5.77 -5.93 14.75
N SER A 213 -4.52 -5.93 14.33
CA SER A 213 -3.33 -5.87 15.18
C SER A 213 -2.13 -5.38 14.38
N CYS A 214 -1.10 -4.90 15.06
CA CYS A 214 0.23 -4.66 14.49
C CYS A 214 0.23 -3.67 13.30
N ALA A 215 0.09 -2.39 13.62
CA ALA A 215 0.00 -1.31 12.65
C ALA A 215 1.27 -0.47 12.57
N ARG A 216 2.44 -1.08 12.31
CA ARG A 216 3.71 -0.34 12.26
C ARG A 216 3.73 0.70 11.14
N TYR A 217 3.82 1.98 11.52
CA TYR A 217 3.71 3.11 10.61
C TYR A 217 4.84 3.17 9.57
N GLN A 218 6.05 2.73 9.93
CA GLN A 218 7.21 2.77 9.03
C GLN A 218 7.22 1.65 7.98
N ASP A 219 6.48 0.57 8.23
CA ASP A 219 6.51 -0.64 7.40
C ASP A 219 5.49 -0.57 6.24
N GLY A 220 4.45 0.27 6.33
CA GLY A 220 3.48 0.39 5.24
C GLY A 220 2.34 1.38 5.46
N TYR A 221 1.52 1.56 4.41
CA TYR A 221 0.28 2.35 4.45
C TYR A 221 -0.87 1.55 5.08
N PHE A 222 -1.80 2.22 5.75
CA PHE A 222 -2.88 1.58 6.48
C PHE A 222 -4.11 1.23 5.62
N ASN A 223 -3.88 0.79 4.38
CA ASN A 223 -4.92 0.43 3.41
C ASN A 223 -5.92 -0.61 3.96
N ALA A 224 -5.48 -1.47 4.89
CA ALA A 224 -6.35 -2.46 5.55
C ALA A 224 -7.53 -1.81 6.30
N TYR A 225 -7.31 -0.64 6.93
CA TYR A 225 -8.36 0.11 7.60
C TYR A 225 -9.37 0.69 6.61
N GLY A 226 -8.88 1.29 5.51
CA GLY A 226 -9.73 1.82 4.44
C GLY A 226 -10.59 0.73 3.80
N VAL A 227 -10.01 -0.42 3.47
CA VAL A 227 -10.75 -1.58 2.91
C VAL A 227 -11.77 -2.11 3.91
N ALA A 228 -11.44 -2.21 5.20
CA ALA A 228 -12.40 -2.64 6.19
C ALA A 228 -13.59 -1.67 6.29
N ALA A 229 -13.34 -0.36 6.29
CA ALA A 229 -14.38 0.65 6.43
C ALA A 229 -15.28 0.76 5.19
N HIS A 230 -14.73 0.62 3.98
CA HIS A 230 -15.48 0.81 2.73
C HIS A 230 -16.04 -0.48 2.13
N ASN A 231 -15.35 -1.61 2.29
CA ASN A 231 -15.64 -2.83 1.53
C ASN A 231 -16.21 -3.96 2.40
N THR A 232 -16.31 -3.77 3.71
CA THR A 232 -16.92 -4.76 4.61
C THR A 232 -18.19 -4.23 5.27
N SER A 233 -19.06 -5.16 5.70
CA SER A 233 -20.22 -4.85 6.53
C SER A 233 -19.91 -4.98 8.02
N ALA A 234 -18.68 -4.67 8.45
CA ALA A 234 -18.29 -4.78 9.85
C ALA A 234 -19.18 -3.88 10.73
N ASP A 235 -19.78 -4.48 11.74
CA ASP A 235 -20.57 -3.76 12.75
C ASP A 235 -19.66 -3.19 13.85
N ILE A 236 -18.52 -3.84 14.06
CA ILE A 236 -17.63 -3.72 15.22
C ILE A 236 -16.19 -3.87 14.73
N PHE A 237 -15.29 -2.95 15.07
CA PHE A 237 -13.84 -3.08 14.89
C PHE A 237 -13.18 -3.40 16.24
N VAL A 238 -12.38 -4.46 16.28
CA VAL A 238 -11.64 -4.92 17.45
C VAL A 238 -10.15 -4.74 17.16
N HIS A 239 -9.43 -4.05 18.04
CA HIS A 239 -7.97 -3.93 17.94
C HIS A 239 -7.32 -4.70 19.09
N LEU A 240 -6.50 -5.71 18.77
CA LEU A 240 -5.92 -6.61 19.77
C LEU A 240 -4.63 -6.05 20.39
N GLY A 241 -3.96 -5.14 19.68
CA GLY A 241 -2.86 -4.31 20.18
C GLY A 241 -1.78 -4.06 19.13
N ASP A 242 -0.67 -3.46 19.54
CA ASP A 242 0.34 -2.86 18.66
C ASP A 242 -0.27 -1.80 17.76
N TYR A 243 -1.03 -0.92 18.40
CA TYR A 243 -1.66 0.21 17.74
C TYR A 243 -0.63 1.27 17.39
N ILE A 244 0.35 1.47 18.28
CA ILE A 244 1.58 2.21 18.01
C ILE A 244 2.79 1.32 18.22
N TYR A 245 3.89 1.68 17.57
CA TYR A 245 5.22 1.19 17.92
C TYR A 245 6.00 2.31 18.60
N GLU A 246 6.82 1.99 19.60
CA GLU A 246 7.71 2.89 20.32
C GLU A 246 9.07 3.07 19.66
N SER A 247 9.54 2.03 18.95
CA SER A 247 10.83 2.01 18.29
C SER A 247 10.93 3.07 17.18
N LEU A 248 12.14 3.59 17.01
CA LEU A 248 12.48 4.35 15.81
C LEU A 248 12.72 3.36 14.67
N GLY A 249 12.21 3.70 13.48
CA GLY A 249 12.37 2.91 12.28
C GLY A 249 12.73 3.80 11.11
N ASP A 250 13.54 3.28 10.18
CA ASP A 250 13.87 3.96 8.93
C ASP A 250 12.73 3.77 7.92
N GLY A 251 11.69 4.62 8.06
CA GLY A 251 10.57 4.73 7.14
C GLY A 251 10.77 5.81 6.06
N ALA A 252 11.98 6.36 5.93
CA ALA A 252 12.32 7.48 5.04
C ALA A 252 11.91 7.21 3.59
N ALA A 253 12.12 5.97 3.17
CA ALA A 253 11.90 5.57 1.80
C ALA A 253 10.39 5.42 1.43
N ILE A 254 9.44 5.50 2.38
CA ILE A 254 8.00 5.65 2.10
C ILE A 254 7.44 6.99 2.62
N GLY A 255 8.30 7.93 3.03
CA GLY A 255 7.88 9.21 3.61
C GLY A 255 7.17 9.07 4.97
N ARG A 256 7.36 7.95 5.67
CA ARG A 256 6.73 7.64 6.97
C ARG A 256 7.76 7.43 8.07
N GLU A 257 8.66 8.40 8.22
CA GLU A 257 9.62 8.41 9.33
C GLU A 257 8.90 8.63 10.66
N THR A 258 9.24 7.85 11.68
CA THR A 258 8.76 8.15 13.04
C THR A 258 9.37 9.42 13.57
N LEU A 259 8.52 10.35 14.00
CA LEU A 259 8.96 11.62 14.54
C LEU A 259 9.54 11.45 15.96
N GLY A 260 10.57 12.23 16.26
CA GLY A 260 11.12 12.39 17.60
C GLY A 260 12.15 11.33 17.98
N ARG A 261 12.11 10.91 19.24
CA ARG A 261 13.00 9.91 19.85
C ARG A 261 12.21 8.67 20.25
N GLU A 262 12.90 7.63 20.71
CA GLU A 262 12.24 6.50 21.36
C GLU A 262 11.39 7.00 22.55
N LEU A 263 10.16 6.48 22.67
CA LEU A 263 9.14 7.04 23.56
C LEU A 263 9.53 6.86 25.03
N ALA A 264 9.60 7.93 25.81
CA ALA A 264 9.90 7.84 27.23
C ALA A 264 8.96 8.70 28.09
N THR A 265 8.53 9.86 27.60
CA THR A 265 7.64 10.77 28.32
C THR A 265 6.23 10.78 27.75
N ILE A 266 5.29 11.34 28.51
CA ILE A 266 3.89 11.47 28.07
C ILE A 266 3.77 12.27 26.75
N GLU A 267 4.60 13.28 26.57
CA GLU A 267 4.67 14.07 25.34
C GLU A 267 5.18 13.25 24.14
N ASP A 268 6.16 12.37 24.37
CA ASP A 268 6.64 11.47 23.32
C ASP A 268 5.50 10.53 22.86
N TYR A 269 4.79 9.90 23.80
CA TYR A 269 3.64 9.01 23.48
C TYR A 269 2.51 9.76 22.77
N ARG A 270 2.15 10.96 23.22
CA ARG A 270 1.16 11.82 22.55
C ARG A 270 1.58 12.19 21.13
N GLY A 271 2.85 12.53 20.93
CA GLY A 271 3.42 12.80 19.60
C GLY A 271 3.31 11.60 18.66
N ARG A 272 3.56 10.38 19.17
CA ARG A 272 3.44 9.15 18.38
C ARG A 272 1.99 8.80 18.03
N LEU A 273 1.09 8.86 19.00
CA LEU A 273 -0.35 8.64 18.78
C LEU A 273 -0.92 9.66 17.78
N SER A 274 -0.49 10.92 17.89
CA SER A 274 -0.79 11.97 16.93
C SER A 274 -0.34 11.58 15.52
N GLN A 275 0.88 11.08 15.35
CA GLN A 275 1.40 10.67 14.05
C GLN A 275 0.64 9.49 13.42
N TYR A 276 0.28 8.49 14.22
CA TYR A 276 -0.42 7.31 13.70
C TYR A 276 -1.87 7.63 13.32
N ARG A 277 -2.49 8.59 14.02
CA ARG A 277 -3.89 9.01 13.78
C ARG A 277 -4.08 10.09 12.72
N THR A 278 -3.01 10.65 12.15
CA THR A 278 -3.11 11.56 10.99
C THR A 278 -3.25 10.84 9.65
N ASP A 279 -3.27 9.51 9.65
CA ASP A 279 -3.44 8.71 8.43
C ASP A 279 -4.92 8.67 8.00
N ASP A 280 -5.22 9.10 6.78
CA ASP A 280 -6.59 9.21 6.25
C ASP A 280 -7.39 7.89 6.34
N ASP A 281 -6.78 6.74 6.02
CA ASP A 281 -7.46 5.43 6.06
C ASP A 281 -7.73 4.99 7.50
N HIS A 282 -6.83 5.37 8.42
CA HIS A 282 -7.01 5.17 9.84
C HIS A 282 -8.13 6.07 10.40
N GLU A 283 -8.22 7.33 9.96
CA GLU A 283 -9.30 8.26 10.33
C GLU A 283 -10.67 7.74 9.85
N VAL A 284 -10.76 7.18 8.66
CA VAL A 284 -12.00 6.61 8.14
C VAL A 284 -12.44 5.38 8.97
N ALA A 285 -11.50 4.54 9.42
CA ALA A 285 -11.82 3.44 10.34
C ALA A 285 -12.15 3.92 11.76
N ASP A 286 -11.62 5.05 12.23
CA ASP A 286 -12.00 5.68 13.51
C ASP A 286 -13.45 6.19 13.51
N GLN A 287 -13.97 6.57 12.35
CA GLN A 287 -15.38 6.93 12.16
C GLN A 287 -16.34 5.72 12.26
N ALA A 288 -15.81 4.51 12.37
CA ALA A 288 -16.52 3.27 12.67
C ALA A 288 -16.12 2.71 14.05
N TRP A 289 -16.99 1.89 14.64
CA TRP A 289 -16.91 1.41 16.03
C TRP A 289 -15.57 0.80 16.42
N LYS A 290 -14.90 1.23 17.51
CA LYS A 290 -13.68 0.58 18.04
C LYS A 290 -13.84 0.02 19.46
N ALA A 291 -13.43 -1.22 19.67
CA ALA A 291 -13.07 -1.78 20.98
C ALA A 291 -11.61 -2.26 20.92
N GLY A 292 -10.71 -1.65 21.70
CA GLY A 292 -9.28 -1.97 21.67
C GLY A 292 -8.72 -2.47 23.00
N THR A 293 -7.66 -3.29 22.93
CA THR A 293 -6.71 -3.62 24.01
C THR A 293 -5.30 -3.16 23.63
N ALA A 294 -4.48 -2.80 24.62
CA ALA A 294 -3.09 -2.42 24.41
C ALA A 294 -2.18 -3.67 24.39
N ASP A 295 -1.07 -3.62 23.65
CA ASP A 295 -0.04 -4.68 23.60
C ASP A 295 1.39 -4.15 23.90
N SER A 296 2.41 -4.98 23.74
CA SER A 296 3.76 -4.78 24.27
C SER A 296 4.44 -3.58 23.63
N ASN A 297 4.23 -3.30 22.33
CA ASN A 297 4.77 -2.10 21.68
C ASN A 297 4.00 -0.82 22.03
N ASP A 298 2.75 -0.94 22.51
CA ASP A 298 1.98 0.19 23.04
C ASP A 298 2.50 0.65 24.41
N THR A 299 3.26 -0.20 25.11
CA THR A 299 3.74 0.07 26.47
C THR A 299 5.25 0.01 26.66
N THR A 300 6.00 -0.89 26.01
CA THR A 300 7.46 -1.07 26.13
C THR A 300 8.13 -2.11 25.20
N ILE A 301 9.12 -1.65 24.44
CA ILE A 301 10.42 -2.28 24.15
C ILE A 301 11.48 -1.21 24.44
N GLY A 302 12.40 -1.50 25.37
CA GLY A 302 13.56 -0.62 25.63
C GLY A 302 13.99 -0.41 27.08
N CYS A 303 13.64 -1.28 28.03
CA CYS A 303 14.19 -1.23 29.39
C CYS A 303 14.65 -2.60 29.90
N SER A 304 15.21 -3.43 29.02
CA SER A 304 15.78 -4.72 29.40
C SER A 304 17.15 -4.62 30.09
N PHE A 305 17.69 -3.41 30.35
CA PHE A 305 19.05 -3.25 30.90
C PHE A 305 19.22 -2.07 31.88
N SER A 306 18.28 -1.84 32.81
CA SER A 306 18.56 -0.99 33.99
C SER A 306 18.40 -1.78 35.29
N PRO A 307 19.44 -1.89 36.14
CA PRO A 307 19.39 -2.62 37.40
C PRO A 307 18.42 -2.05 38.46
N SER A 308 17.67 -0.97 38.17
CA SER A 308 16.91 -0.23 39.18
C SER A 308 15.38 -0.22 39.03
N GLY A 309 14.77 -0.81 38.00
CA GLY A 309 13.31 -1.03 37.89
C GLY A 309 12.39 0.23 37.88
N ALA A 310 12.89 1.40 38.27
CA ALA A 310 12.11 2.63 38.38
C ALA A 310 11.80 3.27 37.02
N CYS A 311 12.71 3.17 36.04
CA CYS A 311 12.56 3.78 34.71
C CYS A 311 11.42 3.14 33.87
N PHE A 312 11.20 1.83 34.02
CA PHE A 312 10.15 1.10 33.30
C PHE A 312 8.76 1.45 33.84
N THR A 313 8.63 1.60 35.17
CA THR A 313 7.37 1.91 35.82
C THR A 313 6.84 3.26 35.37
N ASP A 314 7.66 4.32 35.38
CA ASP A 314 7.23 5.65 34.96
C ASP A 314 6.88 5.72 33.45
N ARG A 315 7.64 5.01 32.59
CA ARG A 315 7.37 4.91 31.15
C ARG A 315 6.05 4.19 30.86
N LYS A 316 5.80 3.05 31.52
CA LYS A 316 4.54 2.30 31.41
C LYS A 316 3.34 3.13 31.88
N LEU A 317 3.49 3.90 32.95
CA LEU A 317 2.42 4.79 33.44
C LEU A 317 2.15 5.93 32.45
N ALA A 318 3.18 6.50 31.82
CA ALA A 318 3.01 7.50 30.76
C ALA A 318 2.32 6.93 29.51
N ALA A 319 2.66 5.70 29.11
CA ALA A 319 2.04 5.00 27.99
C ALA A 319 0.54 4.75 28.23
N VAL A 320 0.19 4.15 29.37
CA VAL A 320 -1.22 3.86 29.75
C VAL A 320 -2.02 5.15 29.85
N ARG A 321 -1.42 6.23 30.35
CA ARG A 321 -2.06 7.56 30.37
C ARG A 321 -2.39 8.04 28.96
N ALA A 322 -1.40 8.05 28.06
CA ALA A 322 -1.58 8.50 26.69
C ALA A 322 -2.64 7.65 25.97
N TYR A 323 -2.59 6.32 26.15
CA TYR A 323 -3.58 5.41 25.58
C TYR A 323 -5.00 5.74 26.08
N HIS A 324 -5.18 6.00 27.38
CA HIS A 324 -6.49 6.39 27.92
C HIS A 324 -6.98 7.76 27.41
N GLU A 325 -6.07 8.71 27.21
CA GLU A 325 -6.40 10.04 26.65
C GLU A 325 -6.83 9.95 25.18
N TRP A 326 -6.18 9.11 24.40
CA TRP A 326 -6.36 9.01 22.95
C TRP A 326 -7.35 7.94 22.49
N MET A 327 -7.71 6.98 23.35
CA MET A 327 -8.64 5.91 23.01
C MET A 327 -10.03 6.12 23.62
N PRO A 328 -11.12 5.81 22.88
CA PRO A 328 -12.49 5.88 23.39
C PRO A 328 -12.83 4.67 24.28
N ILE A 329 -12.02 4.45 25.32
CA ILE A 329 -12.21 3.38 26.31
C ILE A 329 -12.77 3.92 27.63
N ARG A 330 -13.62 3.13 28.28
CA ARG A 330 -14.21 3.42 29.59
C ARG A 330 -13.27 2.99 30.71
N GLN A 331 -13.29 3.76 31.78
CA GLN A 331 -12.69 3.34 33.04
C GLN A 331 -13.64 2.37 33.74
N VAL A 332 -13.19 1.11 33.91
CA VAL A 332 -14.01 0.01 34.44
C VAL A 332 -14.11 0.04 35.96
N ASP A 333 -13.01 0.39 36.64
CA ASP A 333 -12.93 0.41 38.09
C ASP A 333 -12.35 1.75 38.59
N PRO A 334 -13.10 2.52 39.41
CA PRO A 334 -12.60 3.74 40.03
C PRO A 334 -11.47 3.52 41.04
N ASP A 335 -11.33 2.32 41.59
CA ASP A 335 -10.32 1.95 42.59
C ASP A 335 -9.11 1.22 41.96
N ASP A 336 -9.33 0.44 40.90
CA ASP A 336 -8.29 -0.22 40.09
C ASP A 336 -8.15 0.41 38.70
N LYS A 337 -7.44 1.54 38.68
CA LYS A 337 -7.46 2.43 37.53
C LYS A 337 -6.52 2.01 36.38
N LEU A 338 -5.68 0.98 36.56
CA LEU A 338 -4.86 0.40 35.49
C LEU A 338 -5.60 -0.67 34.67
N ARG A 339 -6.80 -1.03 35.08
CA ARG A 339 -7.60 -2.08 34.49
C ARG A 339 -8.12 -1.72 33.09
N VAL A 340 -7.59 -2.39 32.06
CA VAL A 340 -8.07 -2.32 30.67
C VAL A 340 -8.99 -3.51 30.32
N TRP A 341 -8.78 -4.65 30.97
CA TRP A 341 -9.56 -5.86 30.71
C TRP A 341 -11.02 -5.74 31.16
N ARG A 342 -11.92 -6.18 30.29
CA ARG A 342 -13.37 -5.96 30.43
C ARG A 342 -14.17 -7.00 29.67
N ASN A 343 -15.46 -7.08 29.99
CA ASN A 343 -16.40 -7.94 29.29
C ASN A 343 -17.54 -7.10 28.73
N ILE A 344 -17.83 -7.30 27.44
CA ILE A 344 -18.89 -6.63 26.70
C ILE A 344 -19.93 -7.67 26.32
N GLN A 345 -21.15 -7.50 26.85
CA GLN A 345 -22.25 -8.44 26.67
C GLN A 345 -23.18 -7.97 25.55
N ILE A 346 -23.20 -8.67 24.42
CA ILE A 346 -23.99 -8.29 23.23
C ILE A 346 -25.18 -9.25 23.11
N GLY A 347 -26.25 -8.93 23.83
CA GLY A 347 -27.40 -9.82 23.99
C GLY A 347 -27.00 -11.22 24.47
N LYS A 348 -27.82 -12.21 24.14
CA LYS A 348 -27.49 -13.64 24.36
C LYS A 348 -26.71 -14.27 23.20
N LEU A 349 -26.31 -13.48 22.20
CA LEU A 349 -25.54 -13.98 21.07
C LEU A 349 -24.06 -14.14 21.44
N LEU A 350 -23.47 -13.08 22.01
CA LEU A 350 -22.02 -12.97 22.20
C LEU A 350 -21.66 -12.35 23.57
N ASP A 351 -20.71 -12.99 24.26
CA ASP A 351 -19.88 -12.35 25.29
C ASP A 351 -18.47 -12.13 24.77
N LEU A 352 -18.07 -10.87 24.58
CA LEU A 352 -16.72 -10.48 24.20
C LEU A 352 -15.91 -10.12 25.44
N THR A 353 -14.94 -10.96 25.79
CA THR A 353 -14.05 -10.78 26.93
C THR A 353 -12.69 -10.31 26.42
N MET A 354 -12.34 -9.06 26.72
CA MET A 354 -11.06 -8.46 26.34
C MET A 354 -10.07 -8.66 27.49
N LEU A 355 -8.95 -9.33 27.22
CA LEU A 355 -7.88 -9.59 28.20
C LEU A 355 -6.73 -8.58 28.05
N ASP A 356 -5.87 -8.61 29.04
CA ASP A 356 -4.63 -7.84 29.09
C ASP A 356 -3.55 -8.75 29.66
N THR A 357 -2.62 -9.20 28.81
CA THR A 357 -1.58 -10.17 29.15
C THR A 357 -0.25 -9.52 29.55
N LEU A 358 -0.22 -8.19 29.74
CA LEU A 358 1.03 -7.42 29.92
C LEU A 358 1.18 -6.76 31.29
N ILE A 359 0.15 -6.80 32.13
CA ILE A 359 0.14 -6.05 33.39
C ILE A 359 0.85 -6.76 34.54
N ASP A 360 0.73 -8.10 34.66
CA ASP A 360 1.19 -8.84 35.85
C ASP A 360 1.82 -10.22 35.56
N SER A 361 2.97 -10.27 34.88
CA SER A 361 3.72 -11.52 34.70
C SER A 361 4.55 -11.87 35.97
N ILE A 362 4.18 -12.94 36.68
CA ILE A 362 4.93 -13.45 37.84
C ILE A 362 6.02 -14.44 37.37
N ALA A 363 7.25 -14.30 37.92
CA ALA A 363 8.45 -15.00 37.45
C ALA A 363 8.69 -16.42 38.01
N ASP A 364 7.82 -16.98 38.87
CA ASP A 364 8.04 -18.28 39.52
C ASP A 364 7.42 -19.46 38.74
N GLU A 365 8.21 -20.46 38.34
CA GLU A 365 7.95 -21.50 37.33
C GLU A 365 6.60 -22.23 37.41
N LYS A 366 6.06 -22.49 38.62
CA LYS A 366 4.76 -23.17 38.81
C LYS A 366 3.57 -22.22 38.94
N GLU A 367 3.83 -20.98 39.35
CA GLU A 367 2.81 -19.94 39.53
C GLU A 367 2.86 -18.86 38.44
N ARG A 368 3.66 -19.06 37.38
CA ARG A 368 3.70 -18.16 36.22
C ARG A 368 2.29 -18.01 35.66
N SER A 369 1.85 -16.76 35.56
CA SER A 369 0.57 -16.35 35.01
C SER A 369 0.81 -15.13 34.12
N LEU A 370 0.18 -15.12 32.94
CA LEU A 370 0.14 -13.97 32.03
C LEU A 370 -0.88 -12.93 32.49
N MET A 371 -1.95 -13.41 33.12
CA MET A 371 -3.08 -12.59 33.55
C MET A 371 -2.90 -12.04 34.98
N GLY A 372 -2.06 -12.69 35.78
CA GLY A 372 -2.04 -12.47 37.23
C GLY A 372 -3.28 -13.03 37.92
N ALA A 373 -3.18 -13.26 39.23
CA ALA A 373 -4.26 -13.92 40.00
C ALA A 373 -5.62 -13.18 39.98
N PRO A 374 -5.69 -11.83 40.05
CA PRO A 374 -6.98 -11.13 40.05
C PRO A 374 -7.73 -11.24 38.71
N GLN A 375 -7.03 -11.07 37.58
CA GLN A 375 -7.66 -11.18 36.27
C GLN A 375 -7.98 -12.64 35.93
N GLU A 376 -7.12 -13.60 36.29
CA GLU A 376 -7.38 -15.03 36.07
C GLU A 376 -8.65 -15.48 36.82
N ALA A 377 -8.82 -15.09 38.09
CA ALA A 377 -10.04 -15.39 38.85
C ALA A 377 -11.28 -14.67 38.28
N TRP A 378 -11.15 -13.41 37.86
CA TRP A 378 -12.22 -12.67 37.20
C TRP A 378 -12.63 -13.32 35.86
N PHE A 379 -11.65 -13.77 35.08
CA PHE A 379 -11.85 -14.39 33.77
C PHE A 379 -12.63 -15.70 33.90
N TYR A 380 -12.22 -16.59 34.81
CA TYR A 380 -12.93 -17.84 35.07
C TYR A 380 -14.36 -17.62 35.55
N ASN A 381 -14.57 -16.65 36.44
CA ASN A 381 -15.91 -16.27 36.89
C ASN A 381 -16.76 -15.70 35.75
N THR A 382 -16.16 -14.91 34.85
CA THR A 382 -16.84 -14.30 33.70
C THR A 382 -17.30 -15.35 32.69
N LEU A 383 -16.45 -16.33 32.38
CA LEU A 383 -16.81 -17.44 31.48
C LEU A 383 -17.94 -18.30 32.07
N SER A 384 -17.85 -18.62 33.36
CA SER A 384 -18.90 -19.37 34.08
C SER A 384 -20.22 -18.60 34.13
N ALA A 385 -20.17 -17.29 34.39
CA ALA A 385 -21.35 -16.43 34.37
C ALA A 385 -21.97 -16.34 32.96
N SER A 386 -21.14 -16.24 31.91
CA SER A 386 -21.58 -16.27 30.52
C SER A 386 -22.34 -17.56 30.17
N LYS A 387 -21.85 -18.71 30.66
CA LYS A 387 -22.55 -20.00 30.52
C LYS A 387 -23.91 -19.99 31.21
N GLN A 388 -23.97 -19.51 32.46
CA GLN A 388 -25.22 -19.42 33.22
C GLN A 388 -26.24 -18.46 32.57
N ARG A 389 -25.77 -17.37 31.95
CA ARG A 389 -26.61 -16.40 31.23
C ARG A 389 -27.22 -16.96 29.94
N GLY A 390 -26.62 -18.02 29.40
CA GLY A 390 -27.04 -18.65 28.15
C GLY A 390 -26.57 -17.90 26.91
N ALA A 391 -25.39 -17.28 26.95
CA ALA A 391 -24.75 -16.73 25.75
C ALA A 391 -24.33 -17.87 24.80
N ILE A 392 -24.57 -17.71 23.50
CA ILE A 392 -24.21 -18.71 22.49
C ILE A 392 -22.69 -18.75 22.30
N TRP A 393 -22.06 -17.61 22.01
CA TRP A 393 -20.63 -17.49 21.73
C TRP A 393 -19.88 -16.78 22.86
N ARG A 394 -18.69 -17.28 23.19
CA ARG A 394 -17.73 -16.68 24.13
C ARG A 394 -16.48 -16.32 23.35
N ILE A 395 -16.27 -15.05 23.04
CA ILE A 395 -15.06 -14.60 22.34
C ILE A 395 -14.10 -14.01 23.36
N VAL A 396 -12.86 -14.45 23.31
CA VAL A 396 -11.76 -13.94 24.13
C VAL A 396 -10.82 -13.18 23.20
N GLY A 397 -10.85 -11.84 23.27
CA GLY A 397 -9.92 -10.99 22.55
C GLY A 397 -8.66 -10.78 23.37
N GLN A 398 -7.51 -11.17 22.84
CA GLN A 398 -6.21 -11.04 23.50
C GLN A 398 -5.08 -10.88 22.47
N GLN A 399 -3.87 -10.64 22.97
CA GLN A 399 -2.74 -10.12 22.21
C GLN A 399 -1.99 -11.21 21.43
N ILE A 400 -1.58 -12.28 22.11
CA ILE A 400 -0.53 -13.21 21.69
C ILE A 400 -1.07 -14.61 21.36
N VAL A 401 -0.42 -15.36 20.47
CA VAL A 401 -0.93 -16.68 20.04
C VAL A 401 -1.08 -17.65 21.23
N PHE A 402 -2.28 -18.25 21.35
CA PHE A 402 -2.67 -19.15 22.44
C PHE A 402 -2.32 -20.61 22.17
N THR A 403 -2.55 -21.07 20.93
CA THR A 403 -2.25 -22.44 20.49
C THR A 403 -0.78 -22.75 20.67
N GLN A 404 -0.46 -24.00 21.00
CA GLN A 404 0.93 -24.46 21.01
C GLN A 404 1.44 -24.57 19.58
N ILE A 405 2.51 -23.84 19.27
CA ILE A 405 3.15 -23.90 17.97
C ILE A 405 4.62 -24.26 18.18
N ASP A 406 4.97 -25.50 17.83
CA ASP A 406 6.34 -25.96 17.76
C ASP A 406 7.01 -25.31 16.53
N LEU A 407 7.86 -24.31 16.77
CA LEU A 407 8.66 -23.65 15.74
C LEU A 407 9.96 -24.44 15.51
N THR A 408 10.55 -24.29 14.32
CA THR A 408 11.83 -24.96 13.96
C THR A 408 12.99 -24.59 14.89
N THR A 409 12.91 -23.46 15.59
CA THR A 409 13.92 -22.92 16.52
C THR A 409 13.58 -23.15 17.99
N GLY A 410 12.47 -23.83 18.31
CA GLY A 410 11.98 -24.04 19.67
C GLY A 410 10.58 -23.47 19.86
N PHE A 411 10.30 -22.97 21.07
CA PHE A 411 9.01 -22.36 21.39
C PHE A 411 9.12 -20.85 21.42
N ASP A 412 8.07 -20.16 21.01
CA ASP A 412 7.93 -18.75 21.31
C ASP A 412 7.71 -18.57 22.82
N VAL A 413 8.68 -17.96 23.48
CA VAL A 413 8.67 -17.74 24.93
C VAL A 413 7.88 -16.49 25.32
N ASP A 414 7.52 -15.65 24.35
CA ASP A 414 6.69 -14.46 24.53
C ASP A 414 5.20 -14.78 24.32
N ALA A 415 4.90 -15.80 23.51
CA ALA A 415 3.55 -16.37 23.36
C ALA A 415 3.09 -17.20 24.58
N TRP A 416 1.85 -17.72 24.54
CA TRP A 416 1.31 -18.59 25.60
C TRP A 416 2.13 -19.88 25.79
N ASP A 417 2.95 -20.26 24.81
CA ASP A 417 3.92 -21.36 24.90
C ASP A 417 5.03 -21.14 25.93
N GLY A 418 5.35 -19.88 26.25
CA GLY A 418 6.20 -19.50 27.37
C GLY A 418 5.52 -19.68 28.74
N TYR A 419 4.20 -19.81 28.77
CA TYR A 419 3.35 -19.81 29.98
C TYR A 419 2.37 -21.01 30.02
N ARG A 420 2.82 -22.19 29.58
CA ARG A 420 1.97 -23.39 29.43
C ARG A 420 1.17 -23.77 30.66
N ALA A 421 1.73 -23.59 31.87
CA ALA A 421 1.00 -23.87 33.10
C ALA A 421 -0.27 -23.02 33.20
N ASN A 422 -0.21 -21.74 32.82
CA ASN A 422 -1.37 -20.88 32.79
C ASN A 422 -2.33 -21.26 31.67
N ARG A 423 -1.81 -21.52 30.46
CA ARG A 423 -2.62 -21.98 29.32
C ARG A 423 -3.42 -23.24 29.65
N ASN A 424 -2.76 -24.22 30.26
CA ASN A 424 -3.37 -25.49 30.62
C ASN A 424 -4.48 -25.30 31.66
N ARG A 425 -4.31 -24.41 32.66
CA ARG A 425 -5.39 -24.06 33.60
C ARG A 425 -6.60 -23.47 32.90
N VAL A 426 -6.41 -22.65 31.87
CA VAL A 426 -7.52 -22.10 31.07
C VAL A 426 -8.25 -23.22 30.31
N LEU A 427 -7.51 -24.10 29.63
CA LEU A 427 -8.08 -25.24 28.89
C LEU A 427 -8.81 -26.22 29.83
N ASP A 428 -8.21 -26.54 30.97
CA ASP A 428 -8.80 -27.40 32.00
C ASP A 428 -10.06 -26.76 32.58
N HIS A 429 -10.06 -25.45 32.86
CA HIS A 429 -11.26 -24.75 33.34
C HIS A 429 -12.39 -24.78 32.32
N LEU A 430 -12.10 -24.60 31.02
CA LEU A 430 -13.10 -24.71 29.96
C LEU A 430 -13.67 -26.13 29.88
N TYR A 431 -12.82 -27.15 29.95
CA TYR A 431 -13.22 -28.56 29.87
C TYR A 431 -14.02 -29.00 31.10
N ASP A 432 -13.47 -28.81 32.31
CA ASP A 432 -14.03 -29.29 33.57
C ASP A 432 -15.38 -28.63 33.91
N ASN A 433 -15.59 -27.39 33.45
CA ASN A 433 -16.84 -26.68 33.62
C ASN A 433 -17.77 -26.80 32.39
N GLU A 434 -17.43 -27.63 31.40
CA GLU A 434 -18.15 -27.87 30.15
C GLU A 434 -18.53 -26.54 29.44
N ILE A 435 -17.58 -25.62 29.33
CA ILE A 435 -17.76 -24.32 28.67
C ILE A 435 -17.42 -24.46 27.19
N SER A 436 -18.45 -24.61 26.36
CA SER A 436 -18.33 -24.74 24.90
C SER A 436 -18.52 -23.39 24.18
N ASN A 437 -18.31 -23.41 22.85
CA ASN A 437 -18.44 -22.26 21.93
C ASN A 437 -17.50 -21.10 22.28
N THR A 438 -16.28 -21.45 22.69
CA THR A 438 -15.22 -20.49 23.00
C THR A 438 -14.34 -20.25 21.77
N ILE A 439 -14.14 -18.98 21.42
CA ILE A 439 -13.27 -18.53 20.33
C ILE A 439 -12.21 -17.61 20.92
N ILE A 440 -10.94 -17.90 20.67
CA ILE A 440 -9.83 -17.04 21.07
C ILE A 440 -9.37 -16.25 19.84
N LEU A 441 -9.18 -14.95 20.00
CA LEU A 441 -8.60 -14.08 18.97
C LEU A 441 -7.19 -13.69 19.39
N ALA A 442 -6.26 -13.69 18.44
CA ALA A 442 -4.87 -13.31 18.66
C ALA A 442 -4.33 -12.41 17.52
N GLY A 443 -3.27 -11.68 17.81
CA GLY A 443 -2.48 -10.90 16.85
C GLY A 443 -1.00 -11.25 16.96
N ASP A 444 -0.16 -10.23 17.13
CA ASP A 444 1.30 -10.23 17.46
C ASP A 444 2.24 -10.98 16.50
N SER A 445 1.91 -12.22 16.14
CA SER A 445 2.69 -13.09 15.26
C SER A 445 2.90 -12.57 13.83
N HIS A 446 2.26 -11.47 13.44
CA HIS A 446 2.28 -10.90 12.09
C HIS A 446 1.96 -11.93 10.98
N ALA A 447 1.17 -12.96 11.28
CA ALA A 447 0.74 -13.97 10.34
C ALA A 447 -0.68 -14.43 10.67
N ASN A 448 -1.38 -14.97 9.67
CA ASN A 448 -2.71 -15.54 9.85
C ASN A 448 -2.60 -16.98 10.33
N TRP A 449 -3.40 -17.34 11.32
CA TRP A 449 -3.50 -18.71 11.83
C TRP A 449 -4.94 -19.07 12.18
N ALA A 450 -5.30 -20.33 11.97
CA ALA A 450 -6.54 -20.92 12.45
C ALA A 450 -6.26 -22.28 13.06
N SER A 451 -6.66 -22.45 14.32
CA SER A 451 -6.33 -23.63 15.12
C SER A 451 -7.53 -24.13 15.91
N ASP A 452 -7.57 -25.43 16.13
CA ASP A 452 -8.49 -26.04 17.09
C ASP A 452 -7.80 -26.10 18.46
N LEU A 453 -8.58 -25.89 19.54
CA LEU A 453 -8.05 -25.91 20.89
C LEU A 453 -8.37 -27.24 21.56
N ALA A 454 -7.34 -28.03 21.85
CA ALA A 454 -7.44 -29.32 22.56
C ALA A 454 -6.63 -29.31 23.86
N ARG A 455 -6.92 -30.25 24.77
CA ARG A 455 -6.10 -30.43 25.98
C ARG A 455 -4.71 -30.95 25.61
N PRO A 456 -3.65 -30.52 26.31
CA PRO A 456 -2.31 -31.00 26.06
C PRO A 456 -2.22 -32.53 26.18
N ASN A 457 -1.65 -33.18 25.16
CA ASN A 457 -1.48 -34.65 25.06
C ASN A 457 -2.78 -35.48 24.97
N ASP A 458 -3.95 -34.90 24.71
CA ASP A 458 -5.21 -35.64 24.52
C ASP A 458 -5.33 -36.18 23.08
N THR A 459 -4.51 -37.19 22.76
CA THR A 459 -4.47 -37.85 21.44
C THR A 459 -5.54 -38.94 21.26
N ILE A 460 -6.38 -39.15 22.28
CA ILE A 460 -7.39 -40.22 22.30
C ILE A 460 -8.77 -39.66 21.96
N THR A 461 -9.08 -38.42 22.37
CA THR A 461 -10.43 -37.85 22.20
C THR A 461 -10.52 -36.77 21.13
N TYR A 462 -9.42 -36.11 20.81
CA TYR A 462 -9.34 -35.11 19.75
C TYR A 462 -8.95 -35.73 18.40
N ASP A 463 -9.77 -35.47 17.38
CA ASP A 463 -9.52 -35.86 15.98
C ASP A 463 -9.33 -34.59 15.12
N PRO A 464 -8.11 -34.32 14.63
CA PRO A 464 -7.80 -33.10 13.88
C PRO A 464 -8.45 -33.03 12.51
N LEU A 465 -8.94 -34.15 11.95
CA LEU A 465 -9.62 -34.15 10.64
C LEU A 465 -11.10 -33.80 10.76
N THR A 466 -11.72 -34.08 11.91
CA THR A 466 -13.16 -33.85 12.15
C THR A 466 -13.43 -32.74 13.15
N GLY A 467 -12.42 -32.27 13.88
CA GLY A 467 -12.54 -31.33 14.99
C GLY A 467 -13.23 -31.92 16.22
N HIS A 468 -13.56 -33.23 16.19
CA HIS A 468 -14.23 -33.88 17.31
C HIS A 468 -13.31 -33.88 18.53
N GLY A 469 -13.80 -33.44 19.68
CA GLY A 469 -13.01 -33.33 20.92
C GLY A 469 -12.33 -31.97 21.14
N ALA A 470 -12.45 -31.03 20.19
CA ALA A 470 -12.02 -29.66 20.38
C ALA A 470 -12.87 -28.93 21.44
N ILE A 471 -12.21 -28.14 22.28
CA ILE A 471 -12.81 -27.34 23.37
C ILE A 471 -13.19 -25.94 22.90
N GLY A 472 -12.49 -25.46 21.87
CA GLY A 472 -12.71 -24.16 21.23
C GLY A 472 -11.88 -24.04 19.96
N VAL A 473 -11.85 -22.82 19.41
CA VAL A 473 -11.04 -22.49 18.23
C VAL A 473 -10.27 -21.20 18.46
N GLU A 474 -9.11 -21.06 17.84
CA GLU A 474 -8.36 -19.82 17.78
C GLU A 474 -8.28 -19.28 16.35
N PHE A 475 -8.53 -17.97 16.20
CA PHE A 475 -8.27 -17.22 14.98
C PHE A 475 -7.26 -16.13 15.28
N ALA A 476 -6.05 -16.26 14.73
CA ALA A 476 -5.01 -15.25 14.83
C ALA A 476 -4.88 -14.47 13.51
N GLY A 477 -4.79 -13.15 13.61
CA GLY A 477 -4.71 -12.25 12.47
C GLY A 477 -3.28 -11.82 12.13
N THR A 478 -3.05 -11.62 10.82
CA THR A 478 -1.85 -10.95 10.31
C THR A 478 -1.78 -9.48 10.75
N ALA A 479 -0.68 -8.83 10.44
CA ALA A 479 -0.49 -7.41 10.74
C ALA A 479 -1.18 -6.50 9.71
N VAL A 480 -1.62 -5.33 10.16
CA VAL A 480 -2.12 -4.25 9.30
C VAL A 480 -1.03 -3.79 8.33
N SER A 481 0.18 -3.58 8.86
CA SER A 481 1.34 -3.16 8.07
C SER A 481 2.66 -3.75 8.54
N SER A 482 2.76 -4.26 9.77
CA SER A 482 4.02 -4.76 10.31
C SER A 482 4.59 -5.95 9.53
N THR A 483 5.92 -5.93 9.37
CA THR A 483 6.69 -6.94 8.63
C THR A 483 6.45 -8.36 9.16
N SER A 484 6.28 -9.33 8.28
CA SER A 484 6.05 -10.74 8.66
C SER A 484 7.15 -11.32 9.54
N THR A 485 6.78 -12.12 10.54
CA THR A 485 7.72 -12.91 11.37
C THR A 485 8.42 -14.01 10.57
N PHE A 486 7.92 -14.35 9.37
CA PHE A 486 8.58 -15.32 8.49
C PHE A 486 9.77 -14.69 7.72
N GLY A 487 9.95 -13.38 7.84
CA GLY A 487 11.04 -12.62 7.24
C GLY A 487 10.54 -11.47 6.37
N ALA A 488 11.28 -10.36 6.38
CA ALA A 488 11.04 -9.23 5.47
C ALA A 488 11.25 -9.67 4.01
N GLY A 489 10.34 -9.29 3.11
CA GLY A 489 10.44 -9.65 1.68
C GLY A 489 10.36 -11.15 1.36
N ILE A 490 9.80 -11.98 2.24
CA ILE A 490 9.61 -13.40 1.96
C ILE A 490 8.66 -13.60 0.77
N LEU A 491 9.10 -14.32 -0.26
CA LEU A 491 8.27 -14.64 -1.41
C LEU A 491 7.05 -15.48 -0.98
N PRO A 492 5.85 -15.27 -1.57
CA PRO A 492 4.65 -15.99 -1.17
C PRO A 492 4.82 -17.52 -1.19
N ASP A 493 5.55 -18.07 -2.15
CA ASP A 493 5.78 -19.51 -2.24
C ASP A 493 6.64 -20.06 -1.10
N ALA A 494 7.66 -19.32 -0.68
CA ALA A 494 8.53 -19.68 0.44
C ALA A 494 7.77 -19.59 1.77
N ALA A 495 6.99 -18.52 1.97
CA ALA A 495 6.12 -18.38 3.13
C ALA A 495 5.05 -19.48 3.18
N ASN A 496 4.46 -19.84 2.03
CA ASN A 496 3.52 -20.96 1.93
C ASN A 496 4.18 -22.31 2.26
N GLU A 497 5.46 -22.50 1.92
CA GLU A 497 6.19 -23.70 2.31
C GLU A 497 6.41 -23.77 3.83
N ILE A 498 6.79 -22.66 4.45
CA ILE A 498 6.89 -22.54 5.92
C ILE A 498 5.54 -22.84 6.57
N SER A 499 4.46 -22.22 6.12
CA SER A 499 3.10 -22.48 6.62
C SER A 499 2.70 -23.95 6.46
N ARG A 500 3.03 -24.60 5.33
CA ARG A 500 2.77 -26.05 5.13
C ARG A 500 3.55 -26.91 6.12
N ASN A 501 4.79 -26.54 6.43
CA ASN A 501 5.58 -27.25 7.44
C ASN A 501 4.98 -27.07 8.83
N TYR A 502 4.56 -25.85 9.20
CA TYR A 502 3.91 -25.60 10.49
C TYR A 502 2.59 -26.37 10.65
N VAL A 503 1.73 -26.38 9.64
CA VAL A 503 0.47 -27.17 9.66
C VAL A 503 0.76 -28.67 9.74
N ARG A 504 1.83 -29.16 9.09
CA ARG A 504 2.22 -30.58 9.17
C ARG A 504 2.74 -30.95 10.56
N ASP A 505 3.55 -30.08 11.15
CA ASP A 505 4.30 -30.36 12.36
C ASP A 505 3.45 -30.10 13.63
N ASN A 506 2.37 -29.33 13.52
CA ASN A 506 1.45 -28.99 14.61
C ASN A 506 0.04 -29.53 14.34
N VAL A 507 -0.36 -30.58 15.07
CA VAL A 507 -1.64 -31.29 14.86
C VAL A 507 -2.90 -30.44 15.12
N ASP A 508 -2.77 -29.42 15.96
CA ASP A 508 -3.87 -28.53 16.34
C ASP A 508 -4.02 -27.33 15.36
N LEU A 509 -3.00 -27.07 14.54
CA LEU A 509 -2.97 -25.96 13.59
C LEU A 509 -3.57 -26.39 12.24
N GLN A 510 -4.75 -25.86 11.91
CA GLN A 510 -5.48 -26.25 10.70
C GLN A 510 -5.05 -25.44 9.48
N TRP A 511 -4.66 -24.18 9.66
CA TRP A 511 -4.25 -23.31 8.57
C TRP A 511 -3.32 -22.18 9.03
N SER A 512 -2.36 -21.81 8.18
CA SER A 512 -1.43 -20.71 8.41
C SER A 512 -1.12 -20.00 7.08
N GLU A 513 -0.94 -18.68 7.12
CA GLU A 513 -0.50 -17.85 5.99
C GLU A 513 0.24 -16.61 6.49
N GLY A 514 1.48 -16.41 6.07
CA GLY A 514 2.33 -15.31 6.57
C GLY A 514 2.86 -14.34 5.51
N SER A 515 2.47 -14.47 4.25
CA SER A 515 2.93 -13.63 3.13
C SER A 515 2.24 -12.28 3.08
N TYR A 516 0.93 -12.22 3.38
CA TYR A 516 0.14 -11.01 3.14
C TYR A 516 -0.20 -10.24 4.41
N ARG A 517 -0.30 -8.91 4.27
CA ARG A 517 -0.81 -7.99 5.29
C ARG A 517 -2.30 -7.77 5.09
N GLY A 518 -3.00 -7.38 6.16
CA GLY A 518 -4.43 -7.13 6.09
C GLY A 518 -5.11 -7.27 7.43
N PHE A 519 -6.31 -7.86 7.42
CA PHE A 519 -7.15 -8.04 8.60
C PHE A 519 -8.09 -9.23 8.39
N PHE A 520 -8.84 -9.61 9.40
CA PHE A 520 -9.90 -10.61 9.23
C PHE A 520 -11.22 -10.16 9.83
N THR A 521 -12.31 -10.70 9.31
CA THR A 521 -13.64 -10.49 9.86
C THR A 521 -14.19 -11.78 10.45
N LEU A 522 -14.95 -11.66 11.53
CA LEU A 522 -15.63 -12.74 12.19
C LEU A 522 -17.14 -12.48 12.12
N THR A 523 -17.84 -13.24 11.29
CA THR A 523 -19.30 -13.17 11.14
C THR A 523 -19.97 -14.23 11.99
N LEU A 524 -20.81 -13.79 12.93
CA LEU A 524 -21.44 -14.60 13.97
C LEU A 524 -22.95 -14.73 13.71
N ASP A 525 -23.45 -15.96 13.62
CA ASP A 525 -24.87 -16.32 13.67
C ASP A 525 -25.12 -17.23 14.88
N THR A 526 -26.38 -17.44 15.25
CA THR A 526 -26.86 -18.34 16.31
C THR A 526 -26.38 -19.80 16.20
N LYS A 527 -25.83 -20.20 15.05
CA LYS A 527 -25.38 -21.59 14.79
C LYS A 527 -23.94 -21.70 14.33
N THR A 528 -23.44 -20.70 13.61
CA THR A 528 -22.14 -20.79 12.93
C THR A 528 -21.37 -19.48 13.09
N THR A 529 -20.06 -19.62 13.16
CA THR A 529 -19.12 -18.51 13.10
C THR A 529 -18.22 -18.70 11.87
N THR A 530 -18.00 -17.65 11.09
CA THR A 530 -17.12 -17.68 9.92
C THR A 530 -16.05 -16.61 10.05
N ALA A 531 -14.78 -17.02 10.02
CA ALA A 531 -13.65 -16.11 9.90
C ALA A 531 -13.28 -15.94 8.42
N THR A 532 -13.21 -14.71 7.93
CA THR A 532 -12.79 -14.38 6.57
C THR A 532 -11.57 -13.48 6.62
N TYR A 533 -10.43 -13.96 6.12
CA TYR A 533 -9.17 -13.24 6.07
C TYR A 533 -9.08 -12.42 4.78
N TYR A 534 -8.76 -11.14 4.90
CA TYR A 534 -8.58 -10.20 3.80
C TYR A 534 -7.10 -9.92 3.62
N ALA A 535 -6.53 -10.44 2.53
CA ALA A 535 -5.16 -10.18 2.14
C ALA A 535 -5.10 -9.01 1.16
N MET A 536 -4.28 -8.01 1.47
CA MET A 536 -4.00 -6.91 0.55
C MET A 536 -3.06 -7.41 -0.54
N ARG A 537 -3.48 -7.31 -1.81
CA ARG A 537 -2.67 -7.66 -2.98
C ARG A 537 -2.39 -6.42 -3.82
N ASN A 538 -1.20 -6.38 -4.40
CA ASN A 538 -0.80 -5.36 -5.36
C ASN A 538 -0.76 -6.03 -6.76
N GLY A 539 -1.43 -5.51 -7.79
CA GLY A 539 -0.56 -4.85 -8.76
C GLY A 539 -0.30 -5.21 -10.24
N ASP A 540 -1.23 -5.45 -11.19
CA ASP A 540 -1.12 -5.15 -12.67
C ASP A 540 -2.46 -5.38 -13.42
N PRO A 541 -2.67 -5.22 -14.75
CA PRO A 541 -3.88 -5.76 -15.37
C PRO A 541 -3.91 -7.27 -15.13
N PHE A 542 -4.72 -7.66 -14.16
CA PHE A 542 -4.99 -9.03 -13.83
C PHE A 542 -6.27 -9.49 -14.54
N HIS A 543 -6.63 -10.73 -14.29
CA HIS A 543 -7.85 -11.29 -14.84
C HIS A 543 -9.10 -10.64 -14.22
N ASP A 544 -8.98 -9.99 -13.06
CA ASP A 544 -10.08 -9.43 -12.27
C ASP A 544 -9.92 -7.94 -11.93
N SER A 545 -8.76 -7.34 -12.21
CA SER A 545 -8.51 -5.92 -11.90
C SER A 545 -7.65 -5.20 -12.92
N VAL A 546 -7.75 -3.86 -12.93
CA VAL A 546 -6.94 -3.00 -13.79
C VAL A 546 -6.63 -1.67 -13.09
N LEU A 547 -5.42 -1.15 -13.29
CA LEU A 547 -5.03 0.16 -12.79
C LEU A 547 -5.48 1.25 -13.77
N LEU A 548 -6.19 2.25 -13.27
CA LEU A 548 -6.56 3.44 -13.99
C LEU A 548 -5.71 4.61 -13.48
N TRP A 549 -5.18 5.42 -14.40
CA TRP A 549 -4.31 6.54 -14.07
C TRP A 549 -4.84 7.84 -14.67
N THR A 550 -4.72 8.95 -13.92
CA THR A 550 -4.95 10.30 -14.43
C THR A 550 -4.12 11.33 -13.64
N ARG A 551 -4.11 12.57 -14.11
CA ARG A 551 -3.55 13.72 -13.37
C ARG A 551 -4.59 14.84 -13.32
N ALA A 552 -5.06 15.18 -12.13
CA ALA A 552 -6.18 16.11 -11.91
C ALA A 552 -5.70 17.42 -11.30
N VAL A 553 -5.29 18.37 -12.14
CA VAL A 553 -4.74 19.66 -11.69
C VAL A 553 -5.85 20.68 -11.43
N PRO A 554 -5.87 21.36 -10.27
CA PRO A 554 -6.79 22.47 -9.99
C PRO A 554 -6.64 23.64 -10.98
N ILE A 555 -7.76 24.26 -11.39
CA ILE A 555 -7.77 25.42 -12.30
C ILE A 555 -8.08 26.70 -11.50
N GLY A 556 -7.10 27.60 -11.35
CA GLY A 556 -7.27 28.91 -10.68
C GLY A 556 -5.98 29.75 -10.68
N THR A 557 -6.10 31.09 -10.77
CA THR A 557 -4.95 32.01 -10.80
C THR A 557 -4.33 32.15 -9.41
N ALA A 558 -3.02 31.86 -9.32
CA ALA A 558 -2.19 31.86 -8.12
C ALA A 558 -2.55 30.75 -7.11
N LEU A 559 -1.90 29.60 -7.25
CA LEU A 559 -1.78 28.63 -6.16
C LEU A 559 -1.13 29.36 -4.97
N PRO A 560 -1.81 29.52 -3.82
CA PRO A 560 -1.16 29.94 -2.59
C PRO A 560 -0.01 28.96 -2.28
N SER A 561 1.00 29.42 -1.55
CA SER A 561 2.19 28.65 -1.18
C SER A 561 1.93 27.42 -0.28
N ASP A 562 0.67 27.09 -0.01
CA ASP A 562 0.25 25.90 0.74
C ASP A 562 -0.62 25.01 -0.17
N VAL A 563 0.01 23.96 -0.72
CA VAL A 563 -0.52 23.14 -1.82
C VAL A 563 -1.04 21.77 -1.30
N SER A 564 -1.43 21.71 -0.03
CA SER A 564 -1.83 20.49 0.67
C SER A 564 -3.30 20.09 0.50
N ILE A 565 -4.12 20.88 -0.22
CA ILE A 565 -5.56 20.59 -0.38
C ILE A 565 -5.76 19.34 -1.27
N PRO A 566 -6.41 18.28 -0.77
CA PRO A 566 -6.70 17.09 -1.57
C PRO A 566 -7.76 17.39 -2.64
N VAL A 567 -7.49 16.94 -3.86
CA VAL A 567 -8.38 17.01 -5.03
C VAL A 567 -9.13 15.69 -5.13
N CYS A 568 -10.44 15.74 -4.96
CA CYS A 568 -11.30 14.57 -5.12
C CYS A 568 -11.58 14.29 -6.60
N VAL A 569 -11.36 13.05 -7.01
CA VAL A 569 -11.62 12.54 -8.36
C VAL A 569 -12.43 11.25 -8.26
N SER A 570 -13.62 11.28 -8.86
CA SER A 570 -14.46 10.09 -9.03
C SER A 570 -14.02 9.31 -10.28
N PHE A 571 -14.05 7.99 -10.23
CA PHE A 571 -13.83 7.12 -11.38
C PHE A 571 -15.01 6.18 -11.60
N LYS A 572 -15.28 5.84 -12.86
CA LYS A 572 -16.31 4.87 -13.25
C LYS A 572 -15.80 4.01 -14.39
N ILE A 573 -16.02 2.70 -14.30
CA ILE A 573 -15.70 1.75 -15.37
C ILE A 573 -16.96 1.00 -15.84
N PHE A 574 -17.08 0.82 -17.15
CA PHE A 574 -18.24 0.27 -17.83
C PHE A 574 -17.81 -0.81 -18.84
N ASN A 575 -18.73 -1.74 -19.11
CA ASN A 575 -18.56 -2.78 -20.13
C ASN A 575 -18.99 -2.32 -21.55
N ASN A 576 -19.28 -1.02 -21.74
CA ASN A 576 -19.73 -0.47 -23.01
C ASN A 576 -19.12 0.92 -23.26
N ALA A 577 -18.86 1.21 -24.53
CA ALA A 577 -18.25 2.47 -24.97
C ALA A 577 -19.15 3.70 -24.77
N GLN A 578 -20.46 3.50 -24.60
CA GLN A 578 -21.44 4.57 -24.40
C GLN A 578 -21.54 5.05 -22.94
N LEU A 579 -20.81 4.41 -22.02
CA LEU A 579 -20.86 4.68 -20.57
C LEU A 579 -22.29 4.67 -20.02
N SER A 580 -23.11 3.76 -20.55
CA SER A 580 -24.53 3.65 -20.24
C SER A 580 -24.80 2.48 -19.29
N GLY A 581 -25.82 2.62 -18.45
CA GLY A 581 -26.20 1.61 -17.47
C GLY A 581 -25.45 1.72 -16.15
N ARG A 582 -25.43 0.63 -15.37
CA ARG A 582 -24.73 0.57 -14.08
C ARG A 582 -23.22 0.36 -14.33
N PRO A 583 -22.33 1.20 -13.75
CA PRO A 583 -20.90 0.95 -13.81
C PRO A 583 -20.57 -0.38 -13.13
N VAL A 584 -19.56 -1.07 -13.65
CA VAL A 584 -19.07 -2.35 -13.10
C VAL A 584 -18.33 -2.10 -11.79
N ASP A 585 -17.55 -1.03 -11.75
CA ASP A 585 -16.91 -0.50 -10.55
C ASP A 585 -16.89 1.04 -10.59
N SER A 586 -16.92 1.65 -9.41
CA SER A 586 -16.86 3.11 -9.26
C SER A 586 -16.49 3.49 -7.84
N GLY A 587 -15.71 4.56 -7.69
CA GLY A 587 -15.35 5.11 -6.39
C GLY A 587 -14.81 6.52 -6.51
N ASP A 588 -14.53 7.12 -5.36
CA ASP A 588 -13.90 8.42 -5.25
C ASP A 588 -12.51 8.23 -4.66
N ALA A 589 -11.53 8.98 -5.16
CA ALA A 589 -10.16 8.94 -4.69
C ALA A 589 -9.55 10.33 -4.69
N PHE A 590 -8.62 10.57 -3.78
CA PHE A 590 -8.00 11.88 -3.58
C PHE A 590 -6.58 11.90 -4.13
N THR A 591 -6.17 13.05 -4.64
CA THR A 591 -4.79 13.32 -5.04
C THR A 591 -4.32 14.69 -4.55
N SER A 592 -3.03 14.90 -4.37
CA SER A 592 -2.47 16.13 -3.82
C SER A 592 -1.20 16.54 -4.56
N TYR A 593 -0.66 17.71 -4.21
CA TYR A 593 0.60 18.19 -4.78
C TYR A 593 1.80 17.27 -4.48
N ASP A 594 1.78 16.53 -3.37
CA ASP A 594 2.89 15.64 -3.01
C ASP A 594 3.12 14.56 -4.07
N VAL A 595 2.08 14.14 -4.80
CA VAL A 595 2.16 13.21 -5.93
C VAL A 595 1.90 13.89 -7.27
N ASP A 596 2.12 15.20 -7.35
CA ASP A 596 1.90 16.03 -8.56
C ASP A 596 0.49 15.93 -9.14
N PHE A 597 -0.50 15.80 -8.25
CA PHE A 597 -1.91 15.58 -8.57
C PHE A 597 -2.17 14.35 -9.45
N THR A 598 -1.24 13.39 -9.47
CA THR A 598 -1.45 12.11 -10.14
C THR A 598 -2.30 11.20 -9.28
N LEU A 599 -3.20 10.46 -9.92
CA LEU A 599 -4.13 9.56 -9.29
C LEU A 599 -4.01 8.19 -9.94
N LYS A 600 -3.87 7.16 -9.11
CA LYS A 600 -3.91 5.75 -9.51
C LYS A 600 -5.02 5.08 -8.71
N VAL A 601 -5.97 4.47 -9.40
CA VAL A 601 -7.06 3.72 -8.77
C VAL A 601 -7.10 2.32 -9.37
N GLU A 602 -7.28 1.31 -8.53
CA GLU A 602 -7.49 -0.06 -8.98
C GLU A 602 -8.99 -0.33 -9.11
N ALA A 603 -9.44 -0.55 -10.35
CA ALA A 603 -10.77 -1.06 -10.59
C ALA A 603 -10.77 -2.57 -10.44
N THR A 604 -11.65 -3.09 -9.59
CA THR A 604 -11.71 -4.52 -9.21
C THR A 604 -13.01 -5.18 -9.69
N SER A 605 -13.18 -6.47 -9.39
CA SER A 605 -14.41 -7.23 -9.71
C SER A 605 -14.73 -7.25 -11.21
N LEU A 606 -13.70 -7.18 -12.06
CA LEU A 606 -13.83 -7.24 -13.50
C LEU A 606 -13.87 -8.69 -13.98
N THR A 607 -14.50 -8.90 -15.13
CA THR A 607 -14.54 -10.20 -15.79
C THR A 607 -13.24 -10.40 -16.58
N PRO A 608 -12.63 -11.60 -16.52
CA PRO A 608 -11.45 -11.92 -17.31
C PRO A 608 -11.67 -11.75 -18.81
N ASP A 609 -10.58 -11.49 -19.53
CA ASP A 609 -10.54 -11.38 -20.99
C ASP A 609 -11.61 -10.44 -21.59
N THR A 610 -11.91 -9.33 -20.91
CA THR A 610 -13.01 -8.43 -21.26
C THR A 610 -12.51 -7.00 -21.48
N LYS A 611 -13.04 -6.34 -22.51
CA LYS A 611 -12.75 -4.92 -22.80
C LYS A 611 -13.68 -4.01 -22.00
N TYR A 612 -13.10 -2.99 -21.38
CA TYR A 612 -13.79 -2.01 -20.54
C TYR A 612 -13.50 -0.58 -21.00
N TRP A 613 -14.39 0.33 -20.62
CA TRP A 613 -14.25 1.77 -20.83
C TRP A 613 -14.39 2.50 -19.51
N PHE A 614 -13.52 3.46 -19.24
CA PHE A 614 -13.50 4.20 -17.99
C PHE A 614 -13.46 5.71 -18.22
N GLN A 615 -13.94 6.45 -17.23
CA GLN A 615 -13.88 7.91 -17.23
C GLN A 615 -13.72 8.42 -15.79
N PHE A 616 -12.91 9.46 -15.63
CA PHE A 616 -12.77 10.20 -14.39
C PHE A 616 -13.63 11.46 -14.43
N ALA A 617 -14.14 11.88 -13.28
CA ALA A 617 -14.86 13.14 -13.13
C ALA A 617 -14.50 13.81 -11.79
N ASP A 618 -14.51 15.14 -11.77
CA ASP A 618 -14.39 15.91 -10.54
C ASP A 618 -15.58 15.62 -9.62
N CYS A 619 -15.33 15.27 -8.35
CA CYS A 619 -16.37 14.98 -7.37
C CYS A 619 -17.27 16.20 -7.09
N THR A 620 -16.70 17.41 -7.18
CA THR A 620 -17.38 18.68 -6.89
C THR A 620 -18.16 19.21 -8.09
N ASN A 621 -17.72 18.88 -9.30
CA ASN A 621 -18.39 19.25 -10.54
C ASN A 621 -18.37 18.07 -11.54
N PRO A 622 -19.38 17.20 -11.51
CA PRO A 622 -19.43 16.02 -12.38
C PRO A 622 -19.57 16.35 -13.89
N LYS A 623 -19.65 17.63 -14.28
CA LYS A 623 -19.55 18.05 -15.69
C LYS A 623 -18.09 18.17 -16.17
N THR A 624 -17.13 18.29 -15.26
CA THR A 624 -15.70 18.27 -15.56
C THR A 624 -15.26 16.82 -15.61
N VAL A 625 -15.13 16.30 -16.83
CA VAL A 625 -14.84 14.87 -17.07
C VAL A 625 -13.56 14.69 -17.89
N SER A 626 -12.86 13.59 -17.66
CA SER A 626 -11.73 13.17 -18.50
C SER A 626 -12.22 12.67 -19.87
N PRO A 627 -11.32 12.54 -20.86
CA PRO A 627 -11.57 11.68 -22.02
C PRO A 627 -11.94 10.26 -21.58
N ILE A 628 -12.71 9.56 -22.42
CA ILE A 628 -13.09 8.16 -22.19
C ILE A 628 -11.89 7.28 -22.54
N GLY A 629 -11.33 6.60 -21.54
CA GLY A 629 -10.29 5.59 -21.69
C GLY A 629 -10.88 4.21 -22.02
N ALA A 630 -10.10 3.39 -22.71
CA ALA A 630 -10.39 1.99 -22.95
C ALA A 630 -9.27 1.13 -22.36
N THR A 631 -9.66 0.01 -21.75
CA THR A 631 -8.73 -0.94 -21.15
C THR A 631 -9.23 -2.38 -21.33
N ARG A 632 -8.42 -3.37 -20.95
CA ARG A 632 -8.76 -4.79 -21.06
C ARG A 632 -8.14 -5.58 -19.91
N THR A 633 -8.91 -6.50 -19.33
CA THR A 633 -8.40 -7.51 -18.40
C THR A 633 -7.74 -8.66 -19.16
N ILE A 634 -6.71 -9.28 -18.57
CA ILE A 634 -6.07 -10.46 -19.18
C ILE A 634 -6.91 -11.72 -18.94
N SER A 635 -6.62 -12.80 -19.67
CA SER A 635 -7.22 -14.11 -19.40
C SER A 635 -6.68 -14.71 -18.10
N THR A 636 -7.47 -15.57 -17.43
CA THR A 636 -6.95 -16.31 -16.27
C THR A 636 -5.83 -17.26 -16.70
N PRO A 637 -4.84 -17.54 -15.83
CA PRO A 637 -3.71 -18.45 -16.07
C PRO A 637 -4.05 -19.79 -16.74
N ASP A 638 -5.21 -20.36 -16.44
CA ASP A 638 -5.62 -21.69 -16.92
C ASP A 638 -6.50 -21.68 -18.17
N THR A 639 -6.85 -20.50 -18.69
CA THR A 639 -7.68 -20.37 -19.90
C THR A 639 -7.01 -21.11 -21.07
N PRO A 640 -7.72 -22.05 -21.74
CA PRO A 640 -7.18 -22.75 -22.91
C PRO A 640 -6.72 -21.77 -23.99
N ALA A 641 -5.57 -22.03 -24.61
CA ALA A 641 -4.92 -21.10 -25.53
C ALA A 641 -5.81 -20.66 -26.72
N HIS A 642 -6.72 -21.52 -27.19
CA HIS A 642 -7.64 -21.21 -28.30
C HIS A 642 -8.85 -20.36 -27.90
N LEU A 643 -9.05 -20.09 -26.61
CA LEU A 643 -10.13 -19.25 -26.08
C LEU A 643 -9.64 -17.86 -25.65
N VAL A 644 -8.33 -17.67 -25.51
CA VAL A 644 -7.72 -16.37 -25.17
C VAL A 644 -8.11 -15.32 -26.23
N ASN A 645 -8.37 -14.09 -25.79
CA ASN A 645 -8.87 -12.99 -26.61
C ASN A 645 -10.16 -13.32 -27.36
N GLY A 646 -11.08 -14.07 -26.72
CA GLY A 646 -12.30 -14.57 -27.34
C GLY A 646 -12.06 -15.44 -28.58
N GLY A 647 -10.92 -16.14 -28.65
CA GLY A 647 -10.49 -17.00 -29.76
C GLY A 647 -9.90 -16.26 -30.96
N LYS A 648 -9.62 -14.96 -30.82
CA LYS A 648 -8.88 -14.18 -31.83
C LYS A 648 -7.37 -14.17 -31.52
N PRO A 649 -6.50 -13.90 -32.50
CA PRO A 649 -5.10 -13.65 -32.22
C PRO A 649 -4.94 -12.49 -31.23
N LEU A 650 -4.01 -12.61 -30.28
CA LEU A 650 -3.63 -11.54 -29.36
C LEU A 650 -2.58 -10.66 -30.02
N GLU A 651 -2.79 -9.36 -30.08
CA GLU A 651 -1.85 -8.43 -30.73
C GLU A 651 -1.20 -7.49 -29.71
N LEU A 652 0.13 -7.51 -29.62
CA LEU A 652 0.93 -6.61 -28.79
C LEU A 652 1.60 -5.55 -29.66
N ALA A 653 1.54 -4.27 -29.30
CA ALA A 653 2.34 -3.23 -29.94
C ALA A 653 3.55 -2.90 -29.07
N VAL A 654 4.77 -3.00 -29.60
CA VAL A 654 6.01 -2.88 -28.83
C VAL A 654 6.76 -1.61 -29.22
N PHE A 655 7.18 -0.83 -28.22
CA PHE A 655 7.84 0.47 -28.39
C PHE A 655 9.08 0.61 -27.50
N SER A 656 10.01 1.46 -27.93
CA SER A 656 11.16 1.93 -27.14
C SER A 656 11.65 3.29 -27.68
N CYS A 657 12.47 3.99 -26.89
CA CYS A 657 13.30 5.13 -27.34
C CYS A 657 12.49 6.27 -27.98
N SER A 658 11.84 7.04 -27.11
CA SER A 658 10.92 8.12 -27.49
C SER A 658 11.46 9.52 -27.22
N GLN A 659 12.65 9.84 -27.75
CA GLN A 659 13.27 11.14 -27.55
C GLN A 659 12.43 12.32 -28.09
N TYR A 660 11.92 13.17 -27.19
CA TYR A 660 10.96 14.23 -27.51
C TYR A 660 11.48 15.29 -28.48
N GLN A 661 12.75 15.70 -28.34
CA GLN A 661 13.38 16.70 -29.21
C GLN A 661 13.65 16.21 -30.63
N ALA A 662 13.67 14.89 -30.85
CA ALA A 662 14.06 14.31 -32.13
C ALA A 662 12.91 14.29 -33.14
N GLY A 663 11.66 14.19 -32.66
CA GLY A 663 10.50 14.13 -33.55
C GLY A 663 9.14 14.13 -32.84
N TYR A 664 8.10 14.09 -33.66
CA TYR A 664 6.71 13.88 -33.27
C TYR A 664 6.46 12.39 -33.03
N PHE A 665 5.68 12.05 -32.00
CA PHE A 665 5.40 10.67 -31.62
C PHE A 665 4.34 9.99 -32.51
N ASN A 666 4.51 10.12 -33.83
CA ASN A 666 3.61 9.58 -34.84
C ASN A 666 3.43 8.06 -34.70
N ALA A 667 4.45 7.33 -34.25
CA ALA A 667 4.38 5.89 -34.02
C ALA A 667 3.26 5.50 -33.03
N TYR A 668 3.13 6.22 -31.91
CA TYR A 668 2.04 5.99 -30.95
C TYR A 668 0.66 6.26 -31.56
N GLY A 669 0.55 7.32 -32.36
CA GLY A 669 -0.70 7.66 -33.05
C GLY A 669 -1.09 6.59 -34.06
N VAL A 670 -0.13 6.10 -34.85
CA VAL A 670 -0.37 5.02 -35.83
C VAL A 670 -0.76 3.73 -35.12
N ALA A 671 -0.11 3.37 -34.02
CA ALA A 671 -0.54 2.22 -33.23
C ALA A 671 -1.97 2.38 -32.70
N ALA A 672 -2.32 3.54 -32.16
CA ALA A 672 -3.64 3.79 -31.59
C ALA A 672 -4.79 3.80 -32.62
N HIS A 673 -4.53 4.29 -33.84
CA HIS A 673 -5.56 4.53 -34.88
C HIS A 673 -5.56 3.50 -36.02
N ASN A 674 -4.40 2.91 -36.34
CA ASN A 674 -4.23 2.09 -37.54
C ASN A 674 -3.95 0.60 -37.24
N THR A 675 -3.83 0.21 -35.96
CA THR A 675 -3.63 -1.19 -35.55
C THR A 675 -4.78 -1.68 -34.66
N SER A 676 -4.85 -3.00 -34.48
CA SER A 676 -5.81 -3.67 -33.58
C SER A 676 -5.18 -4.14 -32.27
N ALA A 677 -3.98 -3.63 -31.94
CA ALA A 677 -3.24 -4.04 -30.75
C ALA A 677 -4.09 -3.95 -29.46
N ASP A 678 -4.11 -5.07 -28.74
CA ASP A 678 -4.86 -5.27 -27.49
C ASP A 678 -4.10 -4.72 -26.28
N ILE A 679 -2.77 -4.80 -26.31
CA ILE A 679 -1.87 -4.38 -25.22
C ILE A 679 -0.66 -3.66 -25.80
N PHE A 680 -0.28 -2.55 -25.20
CA PHE A 680 0.91 -1.79 -25.60
C PHE A 680 2.05 -2.12 -24.64
N VAL A 681 3.19 -2.52 -25.17
CA VAL A 681 4.40 -2.89 -24.42
C VAL A 681 5.45 -1.82 -24.65
N HIS A 682 6.00 -1.27 -23.58
CA HIS A 682 7.10 -0.31 -23.67
C HIS A 682 8.34 -0.89 -23.01
N LEU A 683 9.43 -0.99 -23.77
CA LEU A 683 10.65 -1.66 -23.33
C LEU A 683 11.62 -0.72 -22.60
N GLY A 684 11.56 0.60 -22.82
CA GLY A 684 12.51 1.53 -22.17
C GLY A 684 12.68 2.82 -22.94
N ASP A 685 13.31 3.83 -22.33
CA ASP A 685 13.49 5.18 -22.89
C ASP A 685 12.17 5.91 -23.23
N TYR A 686 11.24 5.84 -22.28
CA TYR A 686 9.99 6.59 -22.31
C TYR A 686 10.23 8.09 -22.14
N ILE A 687 11.25 8.46 -21.36
CA ILE A 687 11.77 9.82 -21.28
C ILE A 687 13.28 9.83 -21.49
N TYR A 688 13.79 10.98 -21.91
CA TYR A 688 15.21 11.28 -21.88
C TYR A 688 15.49 12.31 -20.79
N GLU A 689 16.66 12.23 -20.17
CA GLU A 689 17.17 13.12 -19.14
C GLU A 689 17.83 14.39 -19.71
N SER A 690 18.55 14.22 -20.81
CA SER A 690 19.38 15.23 -21.45
C SER A 690 18.56 16.37 -22.06
N LEU A 691 19.20 17.53 -22.23
CA LEU A 691 18.63 18.65 -22.96
C LEU A 691 18.93 18.49 -24.46
N GLY A 692 17.92 18.80 -25.29
CA GLY A 692 18.04 18.69 -26.74
C GLY A 692 17.64 19.96 -27.49
N SER A 693 18.33 20.24 -28.60
CA SER A 693 17.99 21.39 -29.49
C SER A 693 16.91 21.03 -30.53
N GLY A 694 15.73 20.62 -30.08
CA GLY A 694 14.54 20.40 -30.95
C GLY A 694 13.87 21.68 -31.46
N ALA A 695 14.54 22.85 -31.35
CA ALA A 695 13.96 24.16 -31.66
C ALA A 695 13.49 24.29 -33.11
N LYS A 696 14.15 23.62 -34.06
CA LYS A 696 13.80 23.64 -35.49
C LYS A 696 12.42 23.05 -35.78
N ILE A 697 11.93 22.14 -34.93
CA ILE A 697 10.61 21.50 -35.04
C ILE A 697 9.66 21.91 -33.90
N GLY A 698 10.01 22.95 -33.13
CA GLY A 698 9.19 23.44 -32.02
C GLY A 698 9.13 22.51 -30.79
N ARG A 699 10.03 21.51 -30.68
CA ARG A 699 10.07 20.53 -29.58
C ARG A 699 11.30 20.69 -28.70
N LYS A 700 11.45 21.86 -28.08
CA LYS A 700 12.54 22.10 -27.13
C LYS A 700 12.22 21.44 -25.79
N THR A 701 13.17 20.69 -25.23
CA THR A 701 13.07 20.16 -23.85
C THR A 701 13.04 21.30 -22.84
N LEU A 702 12.12 21.24 -21.88
CA LEU A 702 11.96 22.24 -20.83
C LEU A 702 12.89 21.96 -19.64
N GLY A 703 13.23 23.01 -18.89
CA GLY A 703 14.02 22.91 -17.66
C GLY A 703 15.51 22.69 -17.91
N ARG A 704 16.09 21.78 -17.13
CA ARG A 704 17.51 21.40 -17.13
C ARG A 704 17.65 19.88 -17.28
N GLU A 705 18.88 19.37 -17.23
CA GLU A 705 19.09 17.92 -17.09
C GLU A 705 18.44 17.41 -15.80
N LEU A 706 17.81 16.23 -15.86
CA LEU A 706 17.00 15.70 -14.77
C LEU A 706 17.88 15.26 -13.60
N ALA A 707 17.46 15.59 -12.39
CA ALA A 707 18.12 15.13 -11.18
C ALA A 707 17.18 15.12 -9.99
N THR A 708 16.32 16.13 -9.85
CA THR A 708 15.35 16.21 -8.75
C THR A 708 13.99 15.70 -9.17
N ILE A 709 13.15 15.35 -8.19
CA ILE A 709 11.76 14.92 -8.40
C ILE A 709 10.95 15.95 -9.24
N ALA A 710 11.19 17.24 -9.01
CA ALA A 710 10.55 18.32 -9.78
C ALA A 710 10.99 18.35 -11.24
N ASP A 711 12.28 18.06 -11.51
CA ASP A 711 12.80 17.99 -12.87
C ASP A 711 12.14 16.83 -13.64
N TYR A 712 12.07 15.62 -13.02
CA TYR A 712 11.43 14.45 -13.62
C TYR A 712 9.95 14.67 -13.89
N ARG A 713 9.20 15.20 -12.92
CA ARG A 713 7.77 15.55 -13.09
C ARG A 713 7.55 16.52 -14.24
N LEU A 714 8.39 17.57 -14.34
CA LEU A 714 8.32 18.52 -15.46
C LEU A 714 8.53 17.84 -16.82
N ARG A 715 9.49 16.91 -16.91
CA ARG A 715 9.78 16.19 -18.15
C ARG A 715 8.65 15.24 -18.54
N LEU A 716 8.16 14.44 -17.60
CA LEU A 716 7.04 13.53 -17.82
C LEU A 716 5.79 14.29 -18.23
N ASN A 717 5.51 15.42 -17.59
CA ASN A 717 4.44 16.33 -17.99
C ASN A 717 4.61 16.80 -19.43
N GLN A 718 5.81 17.26 -19.81
CA GLN A 718 6.11 17.67 -21.17
C GLN A 718 5.84 16.54 -22.18
N TYR A 719 6.32 15.33 -21.94
CA TYR A 719 6.13 14.20 -22.86
C TYR A 719 4.64 13.86 -23.00
N ARG A 720 3.90 13.85 -21.89
CA ARG A 720 2.45 13.62 -21.85
C ARG A 720 1.61 14.72 -22.50
N THR A 721 2.19 15.85 -22.90
CA THR A 721 1.48 16.86 -23.72
C THR A 721 1.28 16.42 -25.18
N ASP A 722 2.06 15.45 -25.66
CA ASP A 722 1.95 14.94 -27.03
C ASP A 722 0.60 14.25 -27.26
N VAL A 723 -0.12 14.68 -28.30
CA VAL A 723 -1.45 14.18 -28.63
C VAL A 723 -1.44 12.69 -29.00
N SER A 724 -0.43 12.25 -29.75
CA SER A 724 -0.33 10.85 -30.19
C SER A 724 -0.03 9.91 -29.02
N LEU A 725 0.79 10.36 -28.06
CA LEU A 725 1.04 9.62 -26.83
C LEU A 725 -0.21 9.55 -25.95
N ARG A 726 -0.96 10.65 -25.81
CA ARG A 726 -2.23 10.66 -25.07
C ARG A 726 -3.26 9.72 -25.68
N ASP A 727 -3.41 9.76 -27.01
CA ASP A 727 -4.33 8.86 -27.73
C ASP A 727 -3.98 7.39 -27.52
N ALA A 728 -2.69 7.05 -27.52
CA ALA A 728 -2.21 5.70 -27.29
C ALA A 728 -2.50 5.21 -25.84
N HIS A 729 -2.32 6.07 -24.83
CA HIS A 729 -2.69 5.74 -23.44
C HIS A 729 -4.20 5.65 -23.20
N ILE A 730 -5.01 6.31 -24.03
CA ILE A 730 -6.47 6.23 -23.98
C ILE A 730 -6.97 4.91 -24.60
N LYS A 731 -6.21 4.30 -25.51
CA LYS A 731 -6.72 3.23 -26.39
C LYS A 731 -6.63 1.81 -25.82
N ALA A 732 -5.54 1.51 -25.13
CA ALA A 732 -5.18 0.16 -24.69
C ALA A 732 -4.41 0.21 -23.36
N PRO A 733 -4.43 -0.88 -22.55
CA PRO A 733 -3.57 -0.99 -21.38
C PRO A 733 -2.08 -1.03 -21.79
N TRP A 734 -1.24 -0.45 -20.94
CA TRP A 734 0.21 -0.40 -21.13
C TRP A 734 0.90 -1.33 -20.14
N ILE A 735 1.78 -2.19 -20.66
CA ILE A 735 2.74 -2.97 -19.88
C ILE A 735 4.11 -2.36 -20.15
N SER A 736 4.59 -1.55 -19.22
CA SER A 736 5.94 -0.99 -19.29
C SER A 736 6.85 -1.68 -18.28
N VAL A 737 8.09 -1.97 -18.66
CA VAL A 737 9.14 -2.20 -17.68
C VAL A 737 9.75 -0.83 -17.38
N TRP A 738 9.89 -0.49 -16.09
CA TRP A 738 10.27 0.86 -15.62
C TRP A 738 11.71 1.20 -16.04
N VAL A 739 12.16 2.42 -15.71
CA VAL A 739 13.45 2.91 -15.15
C VAL A 739 14.76 2.18 -15.49
N SER A 740 14.75 1.18 -16.34
CA SER A 740 15.81 0.25 -16.60
C SER A 740 16.06 0.04 -18.08
N ASP A 741 15.65 1.00 -18.91
CA ASP A 741 16.68 1.51 -19.79
C ASP A 741 17.32 2.74 -19.13
N ASP A 742 18.40 3.21 -19.70
CA ASP A 742 19.27 4.14 -19.02
C ASP A 742 18.66 5.54 -18.87
N HIS A 743 18.02 6.07 -19.91
CA HIS A 743 17.62 7.47 -19.98
C HIS A 743 16.44 7.87 -19.07
N GLU A 744 15.72 6.91 -18.49
CA GLU A 744 14.78 7.18 -17.39
C GLU A 744 15.47 7.70 -16.12
N VAL A 745 16.75 7.37 -15.91
CA VAL A 745 17.57 7.91 -14.81
C VAL A 745 18.69 8.77 -15.39
N ALA A 746 19.61 8.11 -16.09
CA ALA A 746 20.73 8.68 -16.80
C ALA A 746 21.41 7.61 -17.67
N ASP A 747 21.87 8.07 -18.83
CA ASP A 747 22.69 7.39 -19.82
C ASP A 747 23.73 6.44 -19.21
N GLN A 748 23.71 5.20 -19.69
CA GLN A 748 24.55 4.07 -19.29
C GLN A 748 24.63 3.80 -17.79
N SER A 749 23.48 3.64 -17.14
CA SER A 749 23.38 3.34 -15.72
C SER A 749 23.63 1.86 -15.36
N TRP A 750 24.22 1.68 -14.19
CA TRP A 750 24.49 0.40 -13.51
C TRP A 750 24.30 0.57 -12.00
N LYS A 751 24.43 -0.49 -11.20
CA LYS A 751 23.96 -0.48 -9.80
C LYS A 751 24.51 0.65 -8.90
N ALA A 752 25.69 1.18 -9.18
CA ALA A 752 26.32 2.24 -8.39
C ALA A 752 26.77 3.48 -9.18
N GLY A 753 26.31 3.66 -10.42
CA GLY A 753 26.63 4.86 -11.20
C GLY A 753 26.11 4.84 -12.63
N THR A 754 26.59 5.78 -13.43
CA THR A 754 26.28 5.98 -14.85
C THR A 754 27.54 6.34 -15.63
N ALA A 755 27.46 6.47 -16.96
CA ALA A 755 28.61 6.95 -17.76
C ALA A 755 29.17 8.28 -17.26
N ASN A 756 28.30 9.17 -16.77
CA ASN A 756 28.64 10.56 -16.45
C ASN A 756 28.66 10.88 -14.94
N SER A 757 28.21 9.99 -14.05
CA SER A 757 28.14 10.27 -12.61
C SER A 757 28.17 9.01 -11.75
N ASN A 758 28.67 9.12 -10.52
CA ASN A 758 28.59 8.09 -9.47
C ASN A 758 28.57 8.75 -8.08
N ASP A 759 28.42 7.96 -7.02
CA ASP A 759 28.31 8.47 -5.64
C ASP A 759 29.65 8.87 -4.99
N SER A 760 30.73 9.00 -5.77
CA SER A 760 31.97 9.60 -5.27
C SER A 760 31.86 11.12 -5.19
N ALA A 761 32.64 11.77 -4.32
CA ALA A 761 32.66 13.23 -4.21
C ALA A 761 32.96 13.95 -5.55
N VAL A 762 33.74 13.31 -6.42
CA VAL A 762 34.00 13.80 -7.78
C VAL A 762 32.83 13.47 -8.72
N GLY A 763 32.25 12.27 -8.61
CA GLY A 763 31.09 11.83 -9.39
C GLY A 763 29.82 12.66 -9.17
N CYS A 764 29.56 13.11 -7.94
CA CYS A 764 28.43 13.99 -7.62
C CYS A 764 28.61 15.40 -8.21
N SER A 765 29.85 15.82 -8.52
CA SER A 765 30.14 17.13 -9.12
C SER A 765 29.87 17.21 -10.62
N PHE A 766 29.74 16.07 -11.30
CA PHE A 766 29.40 16.00 -12.72
C PHE A 766 27.89 16.13 -13.00
N SER A 767 27.04 15.92 -11.99
CA SER A 767 25.62 16.24 -12.08
C SER A 767 25.44 17.76 -12.16
N PRO A 768 24.80 18.33 -13.20
CA PRO A 768 24.57 19.78 -13.30
C PRO A 768 23.73 20.36 -12.13
N SER A 769 23.15 19.48 -11.31
CA SER A 769 22.35 19.79 -10.14
C SER A 769 23.08 19.64 -8.79
N GLY A 770 24.26 19.00 -8.78
CA GLY A 770 24.99 18.62 -7.57
C GLY A 770 24.43 17.40 -6.82
N ALA A 771 23.36 16.76 -7.31
CA ALA A 771 22.82 15.53 -6.72
C ALA A 771 23.65 14.29 -7.10
N CYS A 772 23.90 13.42 -6.13
CA CYS A 772 24.55 12.13 -6.35
C CYS A 772 23.63 11.14 -7.11
N PHE A 773 24.19 10.07 -7.65
CA PHE A 773 23.45 9.12 -8.49
C PHE A 773 22.31 8.44 -7.74
N THR A 774 22.56 8.01 -6.49
CA THR A 774 21.52 7.36 -5.68
C THR A 774 20.29 8.26 -5.47
N ASP A 775 20.48 9.54 -5.15
CA ASP A 775 19.37 10.49 -4.98
C ASP A 775 18.59 10.71 -6.28
N ARG A 776 19.33 10.83 -7.39
CA ARG A 776 18.77 10.97 -8.74
C ARG A 776 17.96 9.74 -9.15
N LYS A 777 18.45 8.54 -8.83
CA LYS A 777 17.76 7.26 -9.06
C LYS A 777 16.46 7.17 -8.27
N LEU A 778 16.48 7.50 -6.98
CA LEU A 778 15.27 7.51 -6.15
C LEU A 778 14.22 8.51 -6.64
N ALA A 779 14.65 9.71 -7.04
CA ALA A 779 13.77 10.71 -7.64
C ALA A 779 13.14 10.23 -8.96
N ALA A 780 13.92 9.56 -9.81
CA ALA A 780 13.44 8.99 -11.08
C ALA A 780 12.38 7.89 -10.84
N VAL A 781 12.69 6.94 -9.96
CA VAL A 781 11.79 5.82 -9.59
C VAL A 781 10.47 6.36 -9.05
N ARG A 782 10.52 7.33 -8.12
CA ARG A 782 9.31 7.97 -7.58
C ARG A 782 8.49 8.64 -8.68
N ALA A 783 9.11 9.48 -9.50
CA ALA A 783 8.41 10.19 -10.58
C ALA A 783 7.76 9.22 -11.58
N TYR A 784 8.47 8.15 -11.93
CA TYR A 784 7.97 7.15 -12.87
C TYR A 784 6.76 6.40 -12.28
N HIS A 785 6.82 6.01 -11.01
CA HIS A 785 5.66 5.43 -10.31
C HIS A 785 4.46 6.37 -10.26
N GLU A 786 4.68 7.68 -10.05
CA GLU A 786 3.61 8.67 -10.05
C GLU A 786 2.95 8.82 -11.43
N TRP A 787 3.74 8.79 -12.51
CA TRP A 787 3.31 9.17 -13.86
C TRP A 787 2.95 8.02 -14.81
N MET A 788 3.22 6.78 -14.40
CA MET A 788 2.94 5.59 -15.20
C MET A 788 1.89 4.71 -14.52
N PRO A 789 1.00 4.05 -15.28
CA PRO A 789 0.00 3.13 -14.75
C PRO A 789 0.63 1.77 -14.37
N ILE A 790 1.73 1.80 -13.62
CA ILE A 790 2.42 0.62 -13.07
C ILE A 790 2.08 0.48 -11.59
N ARG A 791 2.04 -0.76 -11.11
CA ARG A 791 1.99 -1.00 -9.66
C ARG A 791 3.37 -1.34 -9.11
N GLN A 792 3.49 -1.21 -7.80
CA GLN A 792 4.66 -1.63 -7.07
C GLN A 792 4.57 -3.14 -6.83
N VAL A 793 5.57 -3.88 -7.31
CA VAL A 793 5.57 -5.35 -7.24
C VAL A 793 5.74 -5.83 -5.80
N ASP A 794 6.59 -5.14 -5.05
CA ASP A 794 6.89 -5.44 -3.66
C ASP A 794 6.94 -4.12 -2.86
N PRO A 795 6.11 -3.96 -1.80
CA PRO A 795 6.18 -2.80 -0.91
C PRO A 795 7.58 -2.59 -0.30
N ASP A 796 8.31 -3.69 -0.05
CA ASP A 796 9.59 -3.72 0.65
C ASP A 796 10.77 -3.54 -0.33
N ASP A 797 10.64 -4.02 -1.58
CA ASP A 797 11.65 -3.85 -2.64
C ASP A 797 11.23 -2.81 -3.68
N LYS A 798 11.59 -1.55 -3.39
CA LYS A 798 11.24 -0.36 -4.18
C LYS A 798 11.95 -0.29 -5.53
N LEU A 799 12.97 -1.13 -5.74
CA LEU A 799 13.71 -1.27 -6.98
C LEU A 799 13.42 -2.60 -7.68
N ARG A 800 12.38 -3.34 -7.28
CA ARG A 800 11.82 -4.47 -8.03
C ARG A 800 10.62 -4.13 -8.93
N ILE A 801 10.77 -4.40 -10.23
CA ILE A 801 9.65 -4.34 -11.20
C ILE A 801 9.49 -5.56 -12.07
N TRP A 802 10.52 -6.40 -12.18
CA TRP A 802 10.44 -7.51 -13.11
C TRP A 802 9.30 -8.42 -12.65
N ARG A 803 8.50 -8.82 -13.63
CA ARG A 803 7.19 -9.42 -13.38
C ARG A 803 6.75 -10.24 -14.58
N ASN A 804 5.81 -11.14 -14.34
CA ASN A 804 5.35 -12.09 -15.34
C ASN A 804 3.83 -12.02 -15.49
N PHE A 805 3.35 -11.84 -16.71
CA PHE A 805 1.94 -11.79 -17.06
C PHE A 805 1.54 -13.09 -17.74
N GLN A 806 0.63 -13.81 -17.08
CA GLN A 806 0.19 -15.11 -17.51
C GLN A 806 -1.13 -15.02 -18.27
N ILE A 807 -1.07 -14.89 -19.60
CA ILE A 807 -2.25 -14.67 -20.45
C ILE A 807 -2.78 -16.02 -20.95
N GLY A 808 -3.46 -16.72 -20.04
CA GLY A 808 -3.92 -18.09 -20.26
C GLY A 808 -2.78 -19.04 -20.60
N LYS A 809 -3.11 -20.12 -21.31
CA LYS A 809 -2.11 -21.05 -21.86
C LYS A 809 -1.55 -20.61 -23.22
N LEU A 810 -1.91 -19.41 -23.70
CA LEU A 810 -1.42 -18.88 -24.97
C LEU A 810 -0.03 -18.28 -24.81
N LEU A 811 0.14 -17.38 -23.84
CA LEU A 811 1.33 -16.54 -23.72
C LEU A 811 1.69 -16.29 -22.26
N ASP A 812 2.98 -16.45 -21.94
CA ASP A 812 3.61 -15.81 -20.78
C ASP A 812 4.49 -14.66 -21.22
N LEU A 813 4.19 -13.45 -20.75
CA LEU A 813 4.99 -12.25 -20.98
C LEU A 813 5.80 -11.93 -19.73
N THR A 814 7.10 -12.23 -19.78
CA THR A 814 8.05 -11.96 -18.71
C THR A 814 8.79 -10.66 -18.99
N MET A 815 8.61 -9.65 -18.15
CA MET A 815 9.28 -8.35 -18.27
C MET A 815 10.49 -8.30 -17.33
N LEU A 816 11.68 -8.03 -17.87
CA LEU A 816 12.96 -7.99 -17.14
C LEU A 816 13.45 -6.55 -16.89
N ASP A 817 14.27 -6.42 -15.85
CA ASP A 817 15.06 -5.22 -15.55
C ASP A 817 16.52 -5.52 -15.85
N THR A 818 17.14 -4.76 -16.75
CA THR A 818 18.52 -5.00 -17.17
C THR A 818 19.48 -3.87 -16.76
N ARG A 819 19.08 -2.93 -15.92
CA ARG A 819 19.91 -1.75 -15.59
C ARG A 819 20.02 -1.45 -14.10
N GLN A 820 18.89 -1.25 -13.43
CA GLN A 820 18.93 -0.53 -12.16
C GLN A 820 19.06 -1.41 -10.94
N TYR A 821 18.60 -2.65 -11.01
CA TYR A 821 18.53 -3.47 -9.82
C TYR A 821 19.93 -3.88 -9.34
N ASP A 822 20.62 -4.70 -10.12
CA ASP A 822 21.92 -5.28 -9.72
C ASP A 822 22.87 -5.48 -10.90
N ARG A 823 22.75 -4.64 -11.93
CA ARG A 823 23.64 -4.70 -13.09
C ARG A 823 25.06 -4.34 -12.69
N ASP A 824 26.02 -5.18 -13.05
CA ASP A 824 27.44 -4.85 -12.91
C ASP A 824 27.87 -3.72 -13.86
N ILE A 825 29.05 -3.15 -13.62
CA ILE A 825 29.60 -2.04 -14.41
C ILE A 825 29.52 -2.27 -15.93
N THR A 826 29.12 -1.23 -16.66
CA THR A 826 28.96 -1.20 -18.12
C THR A 826 29.97 -0.24 -18.78
N ASP A 827 29.82 0.04 -20.08
CA ASP A 827 30.56 1.08 -20.79
C ASP A 827 30.27 2.48 -20.23
N LEU A 828 31.34 3.18 -19.86
CA LEU A 828 31.34 4.55 -19.36
C LEU A 828 32.04 5.48 -20.35
N TYR A 829 32.19 5.08 -21.62
CA TYR A 829 32.90 5.73 -22.72
C TYR A 829 34.43 5.81 -22.59
N TYR A 830 34.98 5.73 -21.38
CA TYR A 830 36.43 5.81 -21.14
C TYR A 830 37.06 4.49 -20.63
N ASN A 831 36.25 3.53 -20.17
CA ASN A 831 36.73 2.27 -19.60
C ASN A 831 36.87 1.20 -20.70
N THR A 832 38.11 0.77 -20.96
CA THR A 832 38.37 -0.31 -21.94
C THR A 832 38.30 -1.71 -21.34
N VAL A 833 38.05 -1.82 -20.03
CA VAL A 833 38.11 -3.09 -19.30
C VAL A 833 36.93 -4.02 -19.60
N ILE A 834 35.79 -3.49 -20.04
CA ILE A 834 34.54 -4.24 -20.16
C ILE A 834 34.67 -5.44 -21.12
N ASP A 835 35.31 -5.25 -22.27
CA ASP A 835 35.54 -6.35 -23.21
C ASP A 835 36.43 -7.44 -22.61
N SER A 836 37.41 -7.08 -21.76
CA SER A 836 38.29 -8.07 -21.12
C SER A 836 37.61 -8.88 -20.02
N ILE A 837 36.57 -8.33 -19.38
CA ILE A 837 35.81 -8.99 -18.32
C ILE A 837 34.46 -9.54 -18.81
N ALA A 838 34.16 -9.47 -20.12
CA ALA A 838 32.86 -9.87 -20.66
C ALA A 838 32.54 -11.36 -20.48
N ASP A 839 33.57 -12.19 -20.40
CA ASP A 839 33.49 -13.65 -20.22
C ASP A 839 33.63 -14.12 -18.77
N GLU A 840 33.77 -13.20 -17.81
CA GLU A 840 33.86 -13.52 -16.37
C GLU A 840 32.57 -14.15 -15.87
N THR A 841 32.67 -15.29 -15.19
CA THR A 841 31.51 -16.11 -14.80
C THR A 841 30.56 -15.41 -13.85
N ASP A 842 31.10 -14.54 -13.01
CA ASP A 842 30.35 -13.91 -11.92
C ASP A 842 29.68 -12.61 -12.35
N ARG A 843 29.95 -12.11 -13.56
CA ARG A 843 29.26 -10.94 -14.07
C ARG A 843 27.79 -11.23 -14.33
N SER A 844 26.96 -10.32 -13.87
CA SER A 844 25.52 -10.39 -14.02
C SER A 844 24.92 -9.07 -14.44
N LEU A 845 23.90 -9.19 -15.28
CA LEU A 845 23.13 -8.09 -15.83
C LEU A 845 21.81 -7.94 -15.05
N MET A 846 21.26 -9.08 -14.59
CA MET A 846 20.02 -9.18 -13.81
C MET A 846 20.25 -9.27 -12.29
N GLY A 847 21.45 -9.70 -11.87
CA GLY A 847 21.70 -10.13 -10.50
C GLY A 847 21.11 -11.51 -10.19
N PRO A 848 21.54 -12.15 -9.09
CA PRO A 848 21.17 -13.53 -8.76
C PRO A 848 19.67 -13.71 -8.45
N SER A 849 19.05 -12.72 -7.80
CA SER A 849 17.64 -12.78 -7.40
C SER A 849 16.69 -12.83 -8.61
N GLN A 850 16.91 -11.93 -9.56
CA GLN A 850 16.11 -11.88 -10.78
C GLN A 850 16.45 -13.04 -11.73
N GLU A 851 17.73 -13.42 -11.85
CA GLU A 851 18.14 -14.54 -12.71
C GLU A 851 17.50 -15.86 -12.25
N THR A 852 17.50 -16.14 -10.94
CA THR A 852 16.84 -17.33 -10.38
C THR A 852 15.34 -17.30 -10.63
N TRP A 853 14.69 -16.16 -10.30
CA TRP A 853 13.26 -15.96 -10.54
C TRP A 853 12.89 -16.14 -12.03
N PHE A 854 13.73 -15.66 -12.95
CA PHE A 854 13.51 -15.75 -14.38
C PHE A 854 13.55 -17.21 -14.86
N PHE A 855 14.55 -17.97 -14.42
CA PHE A 855 14.69 -19.39 -14.76
C PHE A 855 13.56 -20.25 -14.21
N ASP A 856 13.12 -19.96 -12.99
CA ASP A 856 11.97 -20.63 -12.37
C ASP A 856 10.67 -20.30 -13.13
N THR A 857 10.49 -19.03 -13.50
CA THR A 857 9.32 -18.56 -14.27
C THR A 857 9.22 -19.27 -15.63
N LEU A 858 10.33 -19.38 -16.36
CA LEU A 858 10.36 -20.08 -17.65
C LEU A 858 10.06 -21.58 -17.50
N SER A 859 10.59 -22.20 -16.44
CA SER A 859 10.36 -23.61 -16.13
C SER A 859 8.91 -23.88 -15.75
N ALA A 860 8.32 -23.03 -14.90
CA ALA A 860 6.91 -23.10 -14.51
C ALA A 860 5.98 -22.87 -15.71
N SER A 861 6.31 -21.91 -16.58
CA SER A 861 5.59 -21.67 -17.84
C SER A 861 5.53 -22.92 -18.72
N LYS A 862 6.65 -23.64 -18.83
CA LYS A 862 6.72 -24.92 -19.55
C LYS A 862 5.87 -26.00 -18.89
N GLN A 863 5.95 -26.15 -17.58
CA GLN A 863 5.18 -27.16 -16.85
C GLN A 863 3.67 -26.93 -16.98
N ARG A 864 3.22 -25.68 -16.99
CA ARG A 864 1.81 -25.33 -17.18
C ARG A 864 1.28 -25.60 -18.60
N GLY A 865 2.18 -25.66 -19.58
CA GLY A 865 1.83 -25.86 -20.99
C GLY A 865 1.41 -24.58 -21.70
N ALA A 866 2.03 -23.44 -21.35
CA ALA A 866 1.91 -22.23 -22.17
C ALA A 866 2.61 -22.44 -23.53
N ILE A 867 1.99 -21.96 -24.62
CA ILE A 867 2.55 -22.07 -25.97
C ILE A 867 3.75 -21.13 -26.10
N TRP A 868 3.53 -19.82 -25.99
CA TRP A 868 4.55 -18.80 -26.20
C TRP A 868 5.16 -18.29 -24.89
N ARG A 869 6.48 -18.10 -24.87
CA ARG A 869 7.23 -17.43 -23.80
C ARG A 869 7.85 -16.16 -24.37
N VAL A 870 7.24 -15.01 -24.13
CA VAL A 870 7.77 -13.73 -24.59
C VAL A 870 8.52 -13.07 -23.45
N VAL A 871 9.78 -12.72 -23.69
CA VAL A 871 10.64 -12.03 -22.73
C VAL A 871 10.81 -10.60 -23.22
N GLY A 872 10.19 -9.64 -22.52
CA GLY A 872 10.37 -8.21 -22.77
C GLY A 872 11.55 -7.68 -21.97
N GLN A 873 12.55 -7.15 -22.66
CA GLN A 873 13.73 -6.55 -22.06
C GLN A 873 14.29 -5.43 -22.95
N GLN A 874 15.33 -4.74 -22.49
CA GLN A 874 15.70 -3.41 -22.99
C GLN A 874 16.73 -3.47 -24.11
N ILE A 875 17.76 -4.31 -23.97
CA ILE A 875 18.98 -4.27 -24.79
C ILE A 875 19.14 -5.50 -25.68
N VAL A 876 19.81 -5.37 -26.83
CA VAL A 876 19.92 -6.49 -27.80
C VAL A 876 20.61 -7.71 -27.18
N PHE A 877 19.96 -8.87 -27.30
CA PHE A 877 20.37 -10.15 -26.70
C PHE A 877 21.33 -10.93 -27.61
N THR A 878 21.03 -11.01 -28.90
CA THR A 878 21.86 -11.73 -29.87
C THR A 878 23.22 -11.05 -29.99
N GLN A 879 24.29 -11.84 -30.17
CA GLN A 879 25.62 -11.31 -30.42
C GLN A 879 25.67 -10.61 -31.78
N LEU A 880 26.03 -9.33 -31.78
CA LEU A 880 26.12 -8.51 -32.99
C LEU A 880 27.52 -7.91 -33.13
N ASN A 881 28.23 -8.29 -34.20
CA ASN A 881 29.46 -7.64 -34.60
C ASN A 881 29.15 -6.46 -35.52
N GLU A 882 29.32 -5.24 -35.00
CA GLU A 882 29.02 -4.00 -35.70
C GLU A 882 30.21 -3.43 -36.50
N THR A 883 31.18 -4.28 -36.89
CA THR A 883 32.40 -3.89 -37.63
C THR A 883 33.39 -3.02 -36.84
N SER A 884 32.92 -2.14 -35.95
CA SER A 884 33.73 -1.36 -35.00
C SER A 884 34.00 -2.08 -33.67
N GLY A 885 33.34 -3.21 -33.42
CA GLY A 885 33.43 -3.96 -32.17
C GLY A 885 32.08 -4.57 -31.80
N PHE A 886 32.01 -5.12 -30.58
CA PHE A 886 30.75 -5.51 -29.96
C PHE A 886 30.21 -4.35 -29.13
N ASP A 887 28.88 -4.26 -29.06
CA ASP A 887 28.24 -3.36 -28.09
C ASP A 887 28.38 -3.94 -26.68
N VAL A 888 29.33 -3.38 -25.94
CA VAL A 888 29.66 -3.81 -24.58
C VAL A 888 28.66 -3.32 -23.54
N ASP A 889 27.71 -2.44 -23.92
CA ASP A 889 26.57 -2.10 -23.10
C ASP A 889 25.38 -3.05 -23.30
N ALA A 890 25.28 -3.69 -24.47
CA ALA A 890 24.31 -4.77 -24.70
C ALA A 890 24.74 -6.09 -24.00
N TRP A 891 24.01 -7.17 -24.28
CA TRP A 891 24.32 -8.50 -23.74
C TRP A 891 25.71 -9.03 -24.17
N ASP A 892 26.33 -8.43 -25.19
CA ASP A 892 27.70 -8.74 -25.59
C ASP A 892 28.78 -8.32 -24.57
N GLY A 893 28.45 -7.40 -23.65
CA GLY A 893 29.25 -7.09 -22.47
C GLY A 893 29.11 -8.11 -21.34
N TYR A 894 28.12 -9.02 -21.38
CA TYR A 894 27.77 -9.95 -20.30
C TYR A 894 27.60 -11.38 -20.83
N ARG A 895 28.60 -11.86 -21.58
CA ARG A 895 28.57 -13.11 -22.36
C ARG A 895 28.29 -14.33 -21.48
N ALA A 896 28.88 -14.37 -20.28
CA ALA A 896 28.64 -15.44 -19.32
C ALA A 896 27.16 -15.51 -18.86
N ASN A 897 26.54 -14.35 -18.57
CA ASN A 897 25.14 -14.30 -18.18
C ASN A 897 24.20 -14.71 -19.33
N ARG A 898 24.48 -14.24 -20.55
CA ARG A 898 23.76 -14.70 -21.76
C ARG A 898 23.86 -16.21 -21.95
N ALA A 899 25.07 -16.77 -21.77
CA ALA A 899 25.28 -18.21 -21.90
C ALA A 899 24.46 -19.00 -20.86
N ARG A 900 24.30 -18.51 -19.63
CA ARG A 900 23.43 -19.13 -18.61
C ARG A 900 21.97 -19.17 -19.07
N VAL A 901 21.46 -18.07 -19.63
CA VAL A 901 20.08 -18.02 -20.19
C VAL A 901 19.91 -19.04 -21.32
N LEU A 902 20.81 -19.03 -22.31
CA LEU A 902 20.77 -19.97 -23.45
C LEU A 902 20.89 -21.43 -22.99
N ASN A 903 21.82 -21.72 -22.06
CA ASN A 903 21.99 -23.04 -21.47
C ASN A 903 20.72 -23.50 -20.74
N HIS A 904 20.07 -22.62 -19.98
CA HIS A 904 18.83 -22.94 -19.29
C HIS A 904 17.73 -23.32 -20.27
N LEU A 905 17.56 -22.53 -21.33
CA LEU A 905 16.58 -22.81 -22.40
C LEU A 905 16.88 -24.15 -23.10
N TYR A 906 18.13 -24.37 -23.50
CA TYR A 906 18.57 -25.57 -24.21
C TYR A 906 18.47 -26.84 -23.35
N ASN A 907 19.07 -26.83 -22.15
CA ASN A 907 19.15 -27.99 -21.27
C ASN A 907 17.77 -28.42 -20.77
N ASN A 908 16.90 -27.46 -20.45
CA ASN A 908 15.53 -27.75 -20.01
C ASN A 908 14.57 -27.94 -21.18
N LYS A 909 15.03 -27.89 -22.44
CA LYS A 909 14.23 -28.01 -23.66
C LYS A 909 13.03 -27.06 -23.66
N ILE A 910 13.25 -25.82 -23.24
CA ILE A 910 12.25 -24.76 -23.27
C ILE A 910 12.18 -24.25 -24.71
N SER A 911 10.99 -24.24 -25.29
CA SER A 911 10.74 -23.90 -26.70
C SER A 911 9.77 -22.73 -26.78
N ASP A 912 9.59 -22.18 -27.98
CA ASP A 912 8.71 -21.08 -28.32
C ASP A 912 9.00 -19.81 -27.52
N THR A 913 10.29 -19.56 -27.29
CA THR A 913 10.79 -18.36 -26.63
C THR A 913 11.04 -17.25 -27.64
N LEU A 914 10.42 -16.10 -27.40
CA LEU A 914 10.58 -14.87 -28.18
C LEU A 914 11.19 -13.79 -27.28
N ILE A 915 12.33 -13.22 -27.66
CA ILE A 915 12.96 -12.10 -26.93
C ILE A 915 12.60 -10.80 -27.65
N LEU A 916 12.13 -9.81 -26.90
CA LEU A 916 11.86 -8.46 -27.38
C LEU A 916 12.94 -7.52 -26.84
N SER A 917 13.46 -6.66 -27.71
CA SER A 917 14.59 -5.77 -27.40
C SER A 917 14.38 -4.36 -27.98
N GLY A 918 14.97 -3.35 -27.36
CA GLY A 918 14.97 -1.95 -27.75
C GLY A 918 16.38 -1.36 -27.81
N ASP A 919 16.58 -0.18 -27.19
CA ASP A 919 17.85 0.55 -26.97
C ASP A 919 18.65 0.96 -28.23
N SER A 920 19.04 0.01 -29.07
CA SER A 920 19.94 0.18 -30.24
C SER A 920 19.47 1.15 -31.34
N HIS A 921 18.26 1.72 -31.23
CA HIS A 921 17.68 2.62 -32.21
C HIS A 921 17.67 2.08 -33.66
N ALA A 922 17.62 0.77 -33.84
CA ALA A 922 17.57 0.09 -35.13
C ALA A 922 16.74 -1.20 -35.01
N ASN A 923 16.27 -1.71 -36.14
CA ASN A 923 15.52 -2.95 -36.20
C ASN A 923 16.47 -4.12 -36.44
N TRP A 924 16.35 -5.17 -35.63
CA TRP A 924 17.11 -6.41 -35.76
C TRP A 924 16.20 -7.62 -35.59
N VAL A 925 16.36 -8.61 -36.46
CA VAL A 925 15.63 -9.87 -36.35
C VAL A 925 16.60 -11.03 -36.52
N SER A 926 16.69 -11.85 -35.48
CA SER A 926 17.70 -12.91 -35.34
C SER A 926 17.06 -14.21 -34.87
N ASP A 927 17.57 -15.33 -35.36
CA ASP A 927 17.32 -16.63 -34.74
C ASP A 927 18.28 -16.79 -33.55
N LEU A 928 17.80 -17.24 -32.40
CA LEU A 928 18.62 -17.41 -31.21
C LEU A 928 19.44 -18.70 -31.29
N ALA A 929 20.76 -18.57 -31.24
CA ALA A 929 21.70 -19.69 -31.18
C ALA A 929 22.82 -19.40 -30.18
N HIS A 930 23.58 -20.42 -29.78
CA HIS A 930 24.81 -20.19 -29.04
C HIS A 930 25.79 -19.38 -29.92
N PRO A 931 26.44 -18.33 -29.38
CA PRO A 931 27.35 -17.51 -30.16
C PRO A 931 28.43 -18.34 -30.87
N ASN A 932 28.60 -18.11 -32.18
CA ASN A 932 29.53 -18.84 -33.06
C ASN A 932 29.28 -20.35 -33.24
N ASP A 933 28.09 -20.86 -32.88
CA ASP A 933 27.74 -22.25 -33.15
C ASP A 933 27.60 -22.49 -34.66
N THR A 934 28.51 -23.31 -35.20
CA THR A 934 28.52 -23.72 -36.62
C THR A 934 28.23 -25.20 -36.80
N ILE A 935 28.00 -25.91 -35.69
CA ILE A 935 27.85 -27.36 -35.67
C ILE A 935 26.38 -27.72 -35.52
N THR A 936 25.65 -27.04 -34.61
CA THR A 936 24.25 -27.36 -34.33
C THR A 936 23.28 -26.41 -35.01
N TYR A 937 23.69 -25.16 -35.24
CA TYR A 937 22.88 -24.14 -35.89
C TYR A 937 23.24 -23.96 -37.38
N ASP A 938 22.21 -24.01 -38.23
CA ASP A 938 22.30 -23.72 -39.66
C ASP A 938 21.48 -22.46 -40.00
N PRO A 939 22.12 -21.34 -40.39
CA PRO A 939 21.43 -20.07 -40.65
C PRO A 939 20.57 -20.09 -41.93
N ILE A 940 20.79 -21.03 -42.84
CA ILE A 940 19.98 -21.14 -44.08
C ILE A 940 18.64 -21.78 -43.74
N THR A 941 18.65 -22.89 -43.00
CA THR A 941 17.45 -23.66 -42.65
C THR A 941 16.82 -23.28 -41.31
N GLY A 942 17.54 -22.52 -40.49
CA GLY A 942 17.21 -22.19 -39.10
C GLY A 942 17.22 -23.40 -38.15
N LYS A 943 17.74 -24.56 -38.59
CA LYS A 943 17.79 -25.77 -37.76
C LYS A 943 18.79 -25.55 -36.63
N GLY A 944 18.41 -25.90 -35.40
CA GLY A 944 19.25 -25.71 -34.20
C GLY A 944 18.99 -24.40 -33.45
N ALA A 945 18.07 -23.56 -33.93
CA ALA A 945 17.64 -22.37 -33.20
C ALA A 945 16.89 -22.74 -31.91
N ILE A 946 17.15 -21.95 -30.86
CA ILE A 946 16.58 -22.08 -29.51
C ILE A 946 15.32 -21.21 -29.36
N GLY A 947 15.22 -20.14 -30.15
CA GLY A 947 14.12 -19.17 -30.15
C GLY A 947 14.37 -18.06 -31.17
N VAL A 948 13.66 -16.94 -31.04
CA VAL A 948 13.78 -15.80 -31.97
C VAL A 948 13.85 -14.49 -31.19
N GLU A 949 14.69 -13.55 -31.64
CA GLU A 949 14.73 -12.17 -31.14
C GLU A 949 14.10 -11.20 -32.14
N PHE A 950 13.22 -10.34 -31.62
CA PHE A 950 12.66 -9.19 -32.31
C PHE A 950 13.10 -7.91 -31.61
N ALA A 951 14.10 -7.24 -32.16
CA ALA A 951 14.54 -5.93 -31.68
C ALA A 951 13.90 -4.82 -32.53
N GLY A 952 13.34 -3.83 -31.84
CA GLY A 952 12.62 -2.70 -32.44
C GLY A 952 13.47 -1.43 -32.53
N THR A 953 13.25 -0.67 -33.59
CA THR A 953 13.75 0.70 -33.70
C THR A 953 13.11 1.64 -32.67
N ALA A 954 13.74 2.79 -32.47
CA ALA A 954 13.21 3.90 -31.72
C ALA A 954 11.92 4.51 -32.31
N VAL A 955 11.06 5.03 -31.44
CA VAL A 955 9.89 5.85 -31.77
C VAL A 955 10.32 7.16 -32.46
N THR A 956 11.34 7.84 -31.92
CA THR A 956 11.86 9.10 -32.49
C THR A 956 13.38 9.26 -32.39
N SER A 957 14.06 8.56 -31.48
CA SER A 957 15.50 8.71 -31.24
C SER A 957 16.35 8.44 -32.50
N GLY A 958 17.48 9.14 -32.60
CA GLY A 958 18.37 9.10 -33.78
C GLY A 958 18.92 7.70 -34.07
N SER A 959 19.22 7.41 -35.33
CA SER A 959 19.76 6.11 -35.75
C SER A 959 21.19 5.89 -35.27
N ALA A 960 21.48 4.67 -34.77
CA ALA A 960 22.84 4.21 -34.49
C ALA A 960 23.74 4.18 -35.74
N PHE A 961 23.16 4.09 -36.95
CA PHE A 961 23.94 4.06 -38.20
C PHE A 961 24.37 5.46 -38.66
N GLY A 962 23.92 6.50 -37.95
CA GLY A 962 24.33 7.89 -38.17
C GLY A 962 23.16 8.86 -38.25
N THR A 963 23.42 10.09 -37.84
CA THR A 963 22.44 11.18 -37.83
C THR A 963 21.91 11.48 -39.24
N ASN A 964 20.58 11.42 -39.43
CA ASN A 964 19.90 11.67 -40.71
C ASN A 964 20.37 10.79 -41.88
N ILE A 965 20.83 9.58 -41.60
CA ILE A 965 21.24 8.62 -42.63
C ILE A 965 20.09 8.36 -43.61
N GLN A 966 20.40 8.37 -44.90
CA GLN A 966 19.42 8.06 -45.94
C GLN A 966 19.22 6.55 -46.07
N PRO A 967 18.01 6.06 -46.41
CA PRO A 967 17.71 4.63 -46.48
C PRO A 967 18.72 3.83 -47.29
N ALA A 968 19.09 4.30 -48.48
CA ALA A 968 20.07 3.61 -49.34
C ALA A 968 21.46 3.44 -48.70
N ALA A 969 21.89 4.38 -47.84
CA ALA A 969 23.17 4.28 -47.13
C ALA A 969 23.05 3.34 -45.91
N ALA A 970 21.93 3.38 -45.19
CA ALA A 970 21.65 2.46 -44.09
C ALA A 970 21.51 1.01 -44.58
N ASP A 971 20.96 0.80 -45.77
CA ASP A 971 20.83 -0.52 -46.39
C ASP A 971 22.20 -1.14 -46.69
N VAL A 972 23.21 -0.34 -47.08
CA VAL A 972 24.59 -0.82 -47.29
C VAL A 972 25.21 -1.32 -45.98
N ILE A 973 25.01 -0.58 -44.89
CA ILE A 973 25.48 -0.99 -43.56
C ILE A 973 24.75 -2.27 -43.12
N SER A 974 23.42 -2.30 -43.29
CA SER A 974 22.59 -3.47 -42.96
C SER A 974 23.02 -4.71 -43.74
N GLN A 975 23.35 -4.58 -45.04
CA GLN A 975 23.85 -5.67 -45.88
C GLN A 975 25.16 -6.24 -45.33
N ASN A 976 26.06 -5.40 -44.84
CA ASN A 976 27.31 -5.84 -44.23
C ASN A 976 27.05 -6.61 -42.91
N TYR A 977 26.16 -6.09 -42.06
CA TYR A 977 25.84 -6.73 -40.78
C TYR A 977 25.17 -8.09 -40.93
N VAL A 978 24.21 -8.25 -41.85
CA VAL A 978 23.58 -9.57 -42.09
C VAL A 978 24.54 -10.59 -42.71
N GLN A 979 25.61 -10.13 -43.37
CA GLN A 979 26.67 -10.99 -43.92
C GLN A 979 27.67 -11.45 -42.85
N ILE A 980 28.09 -10.55 -41.97
CA ILE A 980 29.09 -10.84 -40.93
C ILE A 980 28.45 -11.67 -39.79
N ASN A 981 27.22 -11.35 -39.39
CA ASN A 981 26.53 -12.00 -38.29
C ASN A 981 25.69 -13.17 -38.81
N LYS A 982 26.01 -14.40 -38.38
CA LYS A 982 25.34 -15.62 -38.88
C LYS A 982 23.87 -15.69 -38.48
N ASP A 983 23.58 -15.29 -37.26
CA ASP A 983 22.28 -15.46 -36.62
C ASP A 983 21.28 -14.37 -37.05
N LEU A 984 21.81 -13.20 -37.43
CA LEU A 984 21.05 -12.05 -37.92
C LEU A 984 20.46 -12.31 -39.31
N GLN A 985 19.13 -12.22 -39.42
CA GLN A 985 18.38 -12.47 -40.65
C GLN A 985 17.92 -11.18 -41.34
N TRP A 986 17.66 -10.12 -40.57
CA TRP A 986 17.28 -8.81 -41.10
C TRP A 986 17.78 -7.67 -40.22
N SER A 987 18.18 -6.58 -40.86
CA SER A 987 18.61 -5.33 -40.23
C SER A 987 18.05 -4.13 -40.99
N GLU A 988 17.58 -3.12 -40.27
CA GLU A 988 17.12 -1.84 -40.82
C GLU A 988 17.34 -0.71 -39.82
N GLY A 989 18.10 0.32 -40.19
CA GLY A 989 18.46 1.41 -39.26
C GLY A 989 18.05 2.81 -39.70
N SER A 990 17.36 3.01 -40.82
CA SER A 990 17.02 4.35 -41.33
C SER A 990 15.69 4.89 -40.81
N TYR A 991 14.67 4.06 -40.69
CA TYR A 991 13.32 4.48 -40.32
C TYR A 991 13.08 4.38 -38.82
N ARG A 992 12.18 5.23 -38.30
CA ARG A 992 11.67 5.17 -36.91
C ARG A 992 10.28 4.57 -36.91
N GLY A 993 9.84 4.03 -35.78
CA GLY A 993 8.52 3.42 -35.70
C GLY A 993 8.36 2.48 -34.52
N PHE A 994 7.69 1.35 -34.78
CA PHE A 994 7.35 0.35 -33.79
C PHE A 994 7.05 -0.98 -34.49
N PHE A 995 6.85 -2.06 -33.75
CA PHE A 995 6.37 -3.31 -34.33
C PHE A 995 5.21 -3.88 -33.55
N THR A 996 4.41 -4.69 -34.23
CA THR A 996 3.30 -5.44 -33.62
C THR A 996 3.66 -6.93 -33.60
N LEU A 997 3.30 -7.62 -32.53
CA LEU A 997 3.44 -9.06 -32.37
C LEU A 997 2.05 -9.68 -32.25
N THR A 998 1.60 -10.34 -33.30
CA THR A 998 0.31 -11.06 -33.36
C THR A 998 0.52 -12.53 -33.06
N LEU A 999 -0.06 -13.02 -31.95
CA LEU A 999 0.14 -14.37 -31.41
C LEU A 999 -1.16 -15.17 -31.49
N ASN A 1000 -1.08 -16.38 -32.01
CA ASN A 1000 -2.16 -17.37 -31.94
C ASN A 1000 -1.59 -18.75 -31.57
N THR A 1001 -2.44 -19.78 -31.51
CA THR A 1001 -2.04 -21.14 -31.10
C THR A 1001 -1.05 -21.83 -32.03
N THR A 1002 -0.83 -21.30 -33.23
CA THR A 1002 -0.01 -21.91 -34.29
C THR A 1002 1.14 -21.04 -34.77
N THR A 1003 1.03 -19.71 -34.67
CA THR A 1003 2.00 -18.77 -35.24
C THR A 1003 2.14 -17.51 -34.39
N ALA A 1004 3.36 -16.99 -34.35
CA ALA A 1004 3.69 -15.63 -33.92
C ALA A 1004 4.11 -14.81 -35.14
N THR A 1005 3.46 -13.67 -35.38
CA THR A 1005 3.76 -12.79 -36.52
C THR A 1005 4.20 -11.42 -36.04
N ALA A 1006 5.44 -11.03 -36.35
CA ALA A 1006 5.97 -9.70 -36.06
C ALA A 1006 5.90 -8.80 -37.31
N THR A 1007 5.17 -7.69 -37.24
CA THR A 1007 5.08 -6.70 -38.33
C THR A 1007 5.68 -5.38 -37.90
N TYR A 1008 6.73 -4.94 -38.61
CA TYR A 1008 7.46 -3.71 -38.34
C TYR A 1008 6.85 -2.55 -39.13
N TYR A 1009 6.48 -1.47 -38.45
CA TYR A 1009 5.92 -0.25 -39.04
C TYR A 1009 6.96 0.86 -39.04
N ALA A 1010 7.17 1.48 -40.20
CA ALA A 1010 8.10 2.58 -40.41
C ALA A 1010 7.35 3.89 -40.69
N MET A 1011 7.76 4.97 -40.01
CA MET A 1011 7.23 6.31 -40.20
C MET A 1011 7.96 6.99 -41.36
N ARG A 1012 7.22 7.59 -42.30
CA ARG A 1012 7.85 8.32 -43.42
C ARG A 1012 8.46 9.64 -43.00
N ASN A 1013 7.88 10.28 -41.99
CA ASN A 1013 8.31 11.57 -41.48
C ASN A 1013 8.00 11.69 -39.99
N ILE A 1014 8.99 12.11 -39.22
CA ILE A 1014 8.88 12.39 -37.78
C ILE A 1014 8.99 13.88 -37.46
N SER A 1015 9.26 14.75 -38.43
CA SER A 1015 9.46 16.20 -38.22
C SER A 1015 8.15 16.99 -38.10
N ASN A 1016 7.01 16.37 -38.42
CA ASN A 1016 5.67 16.94 -38.23
C ASN A 1016 4.67 15.86 -37.76
N ALA A 1017 3.59 16.29 -37.11
CA ALA A 1017 2.52 15.38 -36.70
C ALA A 1017 1.79 14.79 -37.93
N ASN A 1018 1.81 13.47 -38.08
CA ASN A 1018 1.10 12.76 -39.14
C ASN A 1018 0.89 11.28 -38.75
N LEU A 1019 0.04 10.57 -39.51
CA LEU A 1019 -0.20 9.12 -39.37
C LEU A 1019 0.24 8.36 -40.63
N ASP A 1020 1.29 8.85 -41.31
CA ASP A 1020 1.80 8.27 -42.56
C ASP A 1020 2.90 7.24 -42.28
N ALA A 1021 2.47 5.99 -42.22
CA ALA A 1021 3.31 4.83 -41.95
C ALA A 1021 3.10 3.72 -42.99
N PHE A 1022 4.10 2.84 -43.11
CA PHE A 1022 4.01 1.63 -43.93
C PHE A 1022 4.64 0.45 -43.21
N ALA A 1023 4.17 -0.77 -43.52
CA ALA A 1023 4.80 -1.99 -43.03
C ALA A 1023 6.13 -2.21 -43.77
N SER A 1024 7.23 -2.18 -43.03
CA SER A 1024 8.60 -2.35 -43.55
C SER A 1024 8.91 -3.83 -43.83
N ALA A 1025 8.61 -4.70 -42.86
CA ALA A 1025 8.85 -6.13 -42.95
C ALA A 1025 7.87 -6.89 -42.04
N THR A 1026 7.57 -8.14 -42.41
CA THR A 1026 6.75 -9.06 -41.63
C THR A 1026 7.47 -10.39 -41.49
N PHE A 1027 7.55 -10.89 -40.26
CA PHE A 1027 8.23 -12.13 -39.91
C PHE A 1027 7.25 -13.08 -39.21
N VAL A 1028 7.36 -14.37 -39.50
CA VAL A 1028 6.46 -15.39 -38.95
C VAL A 1028 7.29 -16.47 -38.27
N VAL A 1029 6.87 -16.92 -37.09
CA VAL A 1029 7.42 -18.05 -36.35
C VAL A 1029 6.29 -19.05 -36.15
N GLU A 1030 6.52 -20.31 -36.52
CA GLU A 1030 5.56 -21.40 -36.29
C GLU A 1030 5.78 -22.00 -34.90
N ALA A 1031 4.68 -22.30 -34.19
CA ALA A 1031 4.74 -22.90 -32.86
C ALA A 1031 5.44 -24.27 -32.93
N GLY A 1032 6.38 -24.52 -32.03
CA GLY A 1032 7.25 -25.69 -31.98
C GLY A 1032 8.45 -25.65 -32.94
N ALA A 1033 8.58 -24.62 -33.79
CA ALA A 1033 9.68 -24.52 -34.74
C ALA A 1033 10.93 -23.84 -34.17
N ASN A 1034 10.79 -22.97 -33.16
CA ASN A 1034 11.85 -22.16 -32.53
C ASN A 1034 12.69 -21.30 -33.49
N LYS A 1035 12.17 -21.02 -34.69
CA LYS A 1035 12.89 -20.33 -35.75
C LYS A 1035 11.94 -19.54 -36.64
N LEU A 1036 12.47 -18.54 -37.32
CA LEU A 1036 11.76 -17.78 -38.33
C LEU A 1036 11.40 -18.66 -39.55
N SER A 1037 10.16 -18.55 -40.03
CA SER A 1037 9.65 -19.24 -41.21
C SER A 1037 10.45 -18.84 -42.46
N ARG A 1038 10.77 -19.82 -43.30
CA ARG A 1038 11.63 -19.66 -44.49
C ARG A 1038 10.81 -19.86 -45.78
N PRO A 1039 11.02 -19.04 -46.83
CA PRO A 1039 12.01 -17.95 -46.94
C PRO A 1039 11.69 -16.78 -45.99
N VAL A 1040 12.74 -16.21 -45.37
CA VAL A 1040 12.59 -15.13 -44.35
C VAL A 1040 11.80 -13.97 -44.95
N ALA A 1041 10.75 -13.53 -44.26
CA ALA A 1041 9.84 -12.47 -44.73
C ALA A 1041 9.28 -12.71 -46.15
N GLY A 1042 9.13 -13.96 -46.59
CA GLY A 1042 8.70 -14.28 -47.96
C GLY A 1042 9.76 -13.97 -49.03
N GLY A 1043 11.00 -13.70 -48.64
CA GLY A 1043 12.13 -13.40 -49.53
C GLY A 1043 12.23 -11.94 -49.98
N LYS A 1044 11.36 -11.04 -49.50
CA LYS A 1044 11.39 -9.61 -49.85
C LYS A 1044 10.92 -8.73 -48.69
N VAL A 1045 11.64 -7.65 -48.45
CA VAL A 1045 11.27 -6.58 -47.50
C VAL A 1045 11.12 -5.24 -48.25
N PHE A 1046 10.41 -4.28 -47.64
CA PHE A 1046 10.26 -2.94 -48.19
C PHE A 1046 11.42 -2.00 -47.81
N ALA A 1047 12.04 -2.20 -46.65
CA ALA A 1047 13.24 -1.48 -46.22
C ALA A 1047 14.19 -2.40 -45.44
N GLY A 1048 15.48 -2.04 -45.42
CA GLY A 1048 16.54 -2.82 -44.80
C GLY A 1048 17.07 -3.94 -45.68
N ALA A 1049 17.95 -4.76 -45.11
CA ALA A 1049 18.61 -5.85 -45.80
C ALA A 1049 18.22 -7.20 -45.20
N LEU A 1050 17.79 -8.13 -46.05
CA LEU A 1050 17.67 -9.54 -45.70
C LEU A 1050 19.00 -10.26 -45.90
N LYS A 1051 19.26 -11.26 -45.07
CA LYS A 1051 20.34 -12.22 -45.31
C LYS A 1051 20.11 -12.92 -46.65
N VAL A 1052 21.03 -12.73 -47.60
CA VAL A 1052 20.94 -13.36 -48.93
C VAL A 1052 21.13 -14.87 -48.77
N GLN A 1053 20.07 -15.63 -49.08
CA GLN A 1053 20.15 -17.08 -49.22
C GLN A 1053 20.84 -17.36 -50.55
N GLY A 1054 22.04 -17.97 -50.50
CA GLY A 1054 22.85 -18.29 -51.68
C GLY A 1054 22.20 -19.27 -52.63
#